data_AF-A0A2U1IP24-F1
#
_entry.id   AF-A0A2U1IP24-F1
#
_cell.length_a   1.000
_cell.length_b   1.000
_cell.length_c   1.000
_cell.angle_alpha   90.00
_cell.angle_beta   90.00
_cell.angle_gamma   90.00
#
_symmetry.space_group_name_H-M   'P 1'
#
loop_
_entity.id
_entity.type
_entity.pdbx_description
1 polymer ?
#
loop_
_entity_poly.entity_id
_entity_poly.type
_entity_poly.pdbx_seq_one_letter_code
_entity_poly.pdbx_strand_id
1 'polypeptide(L)'
;MITGSSMPIAISALKWPTCAKSVLSAGPCAITHLIITEAAMGGSSTTISNSATRINAMQIQSSAAGKPIAWMAGRNRISPNLIYYTDFEAVAKTTKTKTGGKGGGGATQKDTTYTYYAALILAIGRGSLSAVRRIFRDKEVFEEKVVGGVVQSSLAQIGFSFMTGSPDQPVWGYLATKHPAEAIAYSSTAYVYSPRYLLNDNAGVQNHTFEVDGPYQVPGLPDANPGLFLPALLMDPLDGVGFDPQWIDDMNNYRDYCLAENLLLSPVLDEQAAASEAIARWLQLTNSELVWSAGKMKIIPFGDQVVTGNGVTWYPNVTPVADLTDDDFLAEEGTPPIQIKIKSQADSYNEVTLEILDRDHEYNTDVVRGLDQAAIEQFGSRPMDTIKAYEICNTAIASHAAQLLVQRKLYIRNEYQFSLGWQHVLLEPMDLVTVTEPGLNIDRRLVRLMSIEEDEDGKLTVVAEDALLGVGSAPNYPVQSKAGYQGNQNAAPGPVLAPIIFNPPDSLLLPGETQVWGAVAGADENWGGCEVWISADGDSYRMVESIYGRARIGQLTAPLAVGVDPDVTNTLKVQLSAAGQLTAATTTEADSGATLCWVNGELISYRDATLTGAGAYNLQYLRRGRLRSSVISHPVGAPFVRLDDAIWKYSYTVDQIGKTVWVKFRSFNVFGRALQDLADVTAYSITLNPARVVPTAAQGLLLVGAFEAPYFAVSWTAGSNAADRIIRIRNASNNALLREVITTGTTFTYQRADALVDGALVRSYRVEVIERNSAGNAAVTALVVINTAPPAVSGVAATVTGTTANVSCSTSSAPDAAGYMYVYSTVSGFDPTISGTVGYQGASVAGQITGLAPGTTYYLRAAAYDTWSSVRSQLNFAPAITFTT
;
A
#
# COMPACT_ATOMS: atom_id res chain seq x y z
N MET A 1 -45.09 -35.56 -11.02
CA MET A 1 -46.52 -35.91 -11.21
C MET A 1 -46.99 -36.48 -9.87
N ILE A 2 -47.91 -35.84 -9.12
CA ILE A 2 -49.38 -35.89 -9.30
C ILE A 2 -49.85 -37.36 -9.13
N THR A 3 -50.67 -37.82 -8.16
CA THR A 3 -51.56 -37.28 -7.08
C THR A 3 -51.83 -38.44 -6.09
N GLY A 4 -52.48 -38.39 -4.91
CA GLY A 4 -53.34 -37.40 -4.24
C GLY A 4 -54.75 -37.95 -3.94
N SER A 5 -55.11 -38.18 -2.65
CA SER A 5 -56.46 -38.52 -2.12
C SER A 5 -56.43 -38.46 -0.56
N SER A 6 -57.18 -37.62 0.17
CA SER A 6 -58.64 -37.58 0.48
C SER A 6 -59.13 -38.80 1.30
N MET A 7 -59.68 -38.70 2.53
CA MET A 7 -61.05 -38.22 2.89
C MET A 7 -61.28 -38.14 4.46
N PRO A 8 -62.47 -37.77 5.04
CA PRO A 8 -62.51 -36.80 6.16
C PRO A 8 -63.48 -37.02 7.38
N ILE A 9 -63.46 -36.05 8.33
CA ILE A 9 -64.57 -35.48 9.21
C ILE A 9 -65.36 -36.34 10.24
N ALA A 10 -65.35 -35.90 11.52
CA ALA A 10 -66.50 -35.59 12.46
C ALA A 10 -65.99 -35.38 13.92
N ILE A 11 -66.15 -34.26 14.67
CA ILE A 11 -67.34 -33.62 15.29
C ILE A 11 -67.95 -34.49 16.43
N SER A 12 -68.14 -34.11 17.73
CA SER A 12 -68.32 -32.82 18.47
C SER A 12 -68.13 -32.99 20.02
N ALA A 13 -68.48 -32.05 20.93
CA ALA A 13 -67.88 -30.73 21.22
C ALA A 13 -68.56 -29.95 22.42
N LEU A 14 -67.94 -29.86 23.61
CA LEU A 14 -68.34 -29.02 24.78
C LEU A 14 -67.08 -28.27 25.33
N LYS A 15 -66.83 -26.93 25.33
CA LYS A 15 -67.65 -25.68 25.32
C LYS A 15 -68.20 -25.37 26.74
N TRP A 16 -67.81 -24.32 27.49
CA TRP A 16 -67.84 -22.84 27.29
C TRP A 16 -67.32 -22.12 28.61
N PRO A 17 -67.23 -20.76 28.77
CA PRO A 17 -67.03 -19.66 27.80
C PRO A 17 -66.23 -18.38 28.26
N THR A 18 -65.73 -17.64 27.26
CA THR A 18 -65.71 -16.13 27.11
C THR A 18 -64.89 -15.21 28.06
N CYS A 19 -64.39 -14.04 27.61
CA CYS A 19 -64.71 -13.29 26.38
C CYS A 19 -63.53 -12.51 25.75
N ALA A 20 -63.37 -12.66 24.42
CA ALA A 20 -63.14 -11.62 23.39
C ALA A 20 -61.93 -10.65 23.46
N LYS A 21 -61.29 -10.25 22.34
CA LYS A 21 -61.40 -10.64 20.91
C LYS A 21 -60.10 -10.25 20.17
N SER A 22 -59.71 -11.02 19.16
CA SER A 22 -58.63 -10.70 18.21
C SER A 22 -59.18 -10.09 16.90
N VAL A 23 -58.30 -9.49 16.07
CA VAL A 23 -58.19 -9.74 14.60
C VAL A 23 -57.02 -8.94 13.97
N LEU A 24 -56.24 -9.65 13.12
CA LEU A 24 -55.23 -9.28 12.09
C LEU A 24 -54.84 -7.78 11.87
N SER A 25 -53.58 -7.43 11.60
CA SER A 25 -52.85 -7.73 10.34
C SER A 25 -51.48 -7.02 10.25
N ALA A 26 -50.65 -7.44 9.28
CA ALA A 26 -49.59 -6.71 8.54
C ALA A 26 -48.63 -5.73 9.25
N GLY A 27 -47.33 -5.85 8.96
CA GLY A 27 -46.26 -5.06 9.58
C GLY A 27 -46.24 -3.57 9.21
N PRO A 28 -45.59 -2.72 10.04
CA PRO A 28 -45.50 -1.29 9.78
C PRO A 28 -44.40 -0.98 8.76
N CYS A 29 -44.81 -0.62 7.54
CA CYS A 29 -44.04 0.33 6.75
C CYS A 29 -43.91 1.63 7.56
N ALA A 30 -42.69 2.14 7.76
CA ALA A 30 -42.45 3.29 8.61
C ALA A 30 -43.01 4.58 7.97
N ILE A 31 -44.23 4.97 8.36
CA ILE A 31 -44.82 6.25 8.00
C ILE A 31 -44.14 7.35 8.84
N THR A 32 -43.25 8.09 8.20
CA THR A 32 -42.66 9.32 8.75
C THR A 32 -43.76 10.36 8.93
N HIS A 33 -44.22 10.56 10.18
CA HIS A 33 -45.15 11.64 10.50
C HIS A 33 -44.43 12.99 10.42
N LEU A 34 -44.52 13.64 9.25
CA LEU A 34 -44.12 15.03 9.07
C LEU A 34 -45.20 15.95 9.67
N ILE A 35 -45.05 16.32 10.95
CA ILE A 35 -45.88 17.35 11.56
C ILE A 35 -45.42 18.72 11.02
N ILE A 36 -46.11 19.21 10.00
CA ILE A 36 -46.00 20.62 9.58
C ILE A 36 -46.90 21.45 10.49
N THR A 37 -46.30 22.15 11.45
CA THR A 37 -46.99 23.17 12.23
C THR A 37 -46.93 24.49 11.45
N GLU A 38 -48.04 24.93 10.85
CA GLU A 38 -48.12 26.26 10.26
C GLU A 38 -48.11 27.33 11.37
N ALA A 39 -47.03 28.10 11.46
CA ALA A 39 -46.93 29.26 12.33
C ALA A 39 -46.21 30.42 11.63
N ALA A 40 -46.99 31.47 11.33
CA ALA A 40 -46.64 32.87 11.12
C ALA A 40 -45.37 33.23 10.31
N MET A 41 -45.57 34.03 9.25
CA MET A 41 -44.48 34.71 8.55
C MET A 41 -43.71 35.68 9.48
N GLY A 42 -42.46 35.35 9.75
CA GLY A 42 -41.47 36.22 10.39
C GLY A 42 -40.07 35.67 10.14
N GLY A 43 -39.17 36.49 9.58
CA GLY A 43 -37.85 36.03 9.13
C GLY A 43 -36.98 35.49 10.26
N SER A 44 -36.86 34.17 10.35
CA SER A 44 -36.01 33.46 11.31
C SER A 44 -35.47 32.16 10.70
N SER A 45 -34.23 31.80 11.04
CA SER A 45 -33.54 30.63 10.47
C SER A 45 -34.19 29.31 10.87
N THR A 46 -34.66 28.53 9.90
CA THR A 46 -35.22 27.19 10.11
C THR A 46 -34.20 26.26 10.77
N THR A 47 -34.55 25.68 11.91
CA THR A 47 -33.70 24.70 12.62
C THR A 47 -34.36 23.32 12.60
N ILE A 48 -33.73 22.34 11.96
CA ILE A 48 -34.19 20.95 11.89
C ILE A 48 -33.48 20.19 13.01
N SER A 49 -34.21 19.53 13.91
CA SER A 49 -33.60 18.80 15.04
C SER A 49 -33.90 17.30 14.97
N ASN A 50 -32.85 16.49 14.77
CA ASN A 50 -32.93 15.03 14.88
C ASN A 50 -32.31 14.60 16.22
N SER A 51 -32.85 13.56 16.85
CA SER A 51 -32.30 12.99 18.08
C SER A 51 -32.47 11.48 18.08
N ALA A 52 -31.37 10.76 18.32
CA ALA A 52 -31.39 9.31 18.49
C ALA A 52 -32.17 8.92 19.76
N THR A 53 -32.69 7.70 19.81
CA THR A 53 -33.33 7.16 21.01
C THR A 53 -32.27 6.94 22.10
N ARG A 54 -32.48 7.53 23.28
CA ARG A 54 -31.61 7.33 24.44
C ARG A 54 -31.83 5.93 25.02
N ILE A 55 -30.76 5.16 25.18
CA ILE A 55 -30.76 3.92 25.96
C ILE A 55 -30.54 4.26 27.45
N ASN A 56 -31.27 3.60 28.34
CA ASN A 56 -31.33 3.93 29.77
C ASN A 56 -30.62 2.92 30.69
N ALA A 57 -30.11 1.81 30.16
CA ALA A 57 -29.36 0.80 30.90
C ALA A 57 -28.34 0.10 29.97
N MET A 58 -27.29 -0.49 30.56
CA MET A 58 -26.33 -1.30 29.82
C MET A 58 -26.97 -2.57 29.26
N GLN A 59 -26.67 -2.93 28.01
CA GLN A 59 -27.10 -4.19 27.42
C GLN A 59 -26.15 -5.33 27.79
N ILE A 60 -26.70 -6.38 28.40
CA ILE A 60 -26.00 -7.62 28.74
C ILE A 60 -26.47 -8.70 27.77
N GLN A 61 -25.54 -9.33 27.06
CA GLN A 61 -25.86 -10.30 26.00
C GLN A 61 -26.42 -11.62 26.56
N SER A 62 -25.82 -12.12 27.64
CA SER A 62 -26.26 -13.31 28.36
C SER A 62 -25.71 -13.29 29.79
N SER A 63 -26.33 -14.07 30.67
CA SER A 63 -25.83 -14.37 32.01
C SER A 63 -25.84 -15.89 32.20
N ALA A 64 -24.77 -16.43 32.76
CA ALA A 64 -24.59 -17.86 32.97
C ALA A 64 -24.00 -18.11 34.37
N ALA A 65 -24.63 -19.03 35.12
CA ALA A 65 -24.08 -19.53 36.37
C ALA A 65 -23.24 -20.80 36.09
N GLY A 66 -22.18 -21.01 36.86
CA GLY A 66 -21.33 -22.20 36.74
C GLY A 66 -20.29 -22.18 35.61
N LYS A 67 -20.08 -21.04 34.93
CA LYS A 67 -18.87 -20.88 34.10
C LYS A 67 -17.64 -20.82 35.02
N PRO A 68 -16.56 -21.57 34.71
CA PRO A 68 -15.32 -21.48 35.47
C PRO A 68 -14.62 -20.12 35.22
N ILE A 69 -13.73 -19.76 36.14
CA ILE A 69 -12.75 -18.70 35.93
C ILE A 69 -11.51 -19.38 35.35
N ALA A 70 -10.99 -18.90 34.23
CA ALA A 70 -9.89 -19.55 33.52
C ALA A 70 -8.64 -19.70 34.39
N TRP A 71 -8.13 -20.93 34.51
CA TRP A 71 -6.79 -21.20 35.04
C TRP A 71 -5.78 -21.18 33.89
N MET A 72 -4.56 -20.69 34.12
CA MET A 72 -3.52 -20.64 33.09
C MET A 72 -2.11 -20.74 33.67
N ALA A 73 -1.16 -21.29 32.91
CA ALA A 73 0.23 -21.43 33.35
C ALA A 73 1.22 -20.46 32.70
N GLY A 74 1.23 -20.38 31.36
CA GLY A 74 2.11 -19.51 30.57
C GLY A 74 1.40 -18.30 29.98
N ARG A 75 1.90 -17.73 28.87
CA ARG A 75 1.24 -16.62 28.15
C ARG A 75 0.26 -17.11 27.10
N ASN A 76 -1.04 -16.90 27.34
CA ASN A 76 -2.08 -17.23 26.37
C ASN A 76 -3.13 -16.11 26.26
N ARG A 77 -3.99 -16.19 25.25
CA ARG A 77 -5.14 -15.30 25.02
C ARG A 77 -6.39 -15.90 25.67
N ILE A 78 -7.05 -15.12 26.50
CA ILE A 78 -8.18 -15.53 27.32
C ILE A 78 -9.40 -14.62 27.14
N SER A 79 -10.59 -15.19 27.28
CA SER A 79 -11.87 -14.47 27.24
C SER A 79 -12.32 -14.08 28.65
N PRO A 80 -12.69 -12.81 28.90
CA PRO A 80 -13.13 -12.36 30.21
C PRO A 80 -14.56 -12.80 30.53
N ASN A 81 -14.89 -12.86 31.82
CA ASN A 81 -16.25 -12.86 32.32
C ASN A 81 -16.58 -11.50 32.97
N LEU A 82 -17.69 -10.87 32.57
CA LEU A 82 -18.22 -9.68 33.25
C LEU A 82 -18.79 -10.07 34.62
N ILE A 83 -18.15 -9.65 35.71
CA ILE A 83 -18.52 -10.04 37.08
C ILE A 83 -19.16 -8.91 37.89
N TYR A 84 -19.06 -7.66 37.44
CA TYR A 84 -19.69 -6.50 38.08
C TYR A 84 -19.89 -5.34 37.10
N TYR A 85 -20.97 -4.58 37.26
CA TYR A 85 -21.16 -3.28 36.61
C TYR A 85 -22.07 -2.35 37.44
N THR A 86 -21.86 -1.04 37.33
CA THR A 86 -22.68 0.01 37.96
C THR A 86 -22.52 1.35 37.21
N ASP A 87 -23.12 2.43 37.73
CA ASP A 87 -22.97 3.81 37.24
C ASP A 87 -23.16 3.99 35.72
N PHE A 88 -24.25 3.43 35.18
CA PHE A 88 -24.58 3.61 33.76
C PHE A 88 -24.92 5.08 33.45
N GLU A 89 -24.19 5.67 32.51
CA GLU A 89 -24.34 7.07 32.09
C GLU A 89 -24.52 7.18 30.57
N ALA A 90 -25.44 8.06 30.14
CA ALA A 90 -25.67 8.38 28.73
C ALA A 90 -25.43 9.88 28.50
N VAL A 91 -24.34 10.21 27.81
CA VAL A 91 -23.91 11.59 27.50
C VAL A 91 -24.45 11.98 26.12
N ALA A 92 -25.19 13.08 26.03
CA ALA A 92 -25.69 13.60 24.75
C ALA A 92 -24.62 14.42 24.02
N LYS A 93 -24.38 14.11 22.73
CA LYS A 93 -23.50 14.85 21.82
C LYS A 93 -24.34 15.49 20.72
N THR A 94 -24.35 16.83 20.65
CA THR A 94 -25.14 17.58 19.65
C THR A 94 -24.22 18.25 18.62
N THR A 95 -24.35 17.86 17.36
CA THR A 95 -23.70 18.51 16.22
C THR A 95 -24.65 19.54 15.59
N LYS A 96 -24.12 20.67 15.10
CA LYS A 96 -24.89 21.68 14.36
C LYS A 96 -24.26 21.95 13.00
N THR A 97 -24.98 21.66 11.93
CA THR A 97 -24.58 21.87 10.54
C THR A 97 -25.39 23.00 9.93
N LYS A 98 -24.75 23.95 9.24
CA LYS A 98 -25.44 25.03 8.49
C LYS A 98 -25.24 24.84 7.00
N THR A 99 -26.33 24.66 6.26
CA THR A 99 -26.26 24.51 4.80
C THR A 99 -26.39 25.88 4.14
N GLY A 100 -25.35 26.31 3.43
CA GLY A 100 -25.32 27.60 2.75
C GLY A 100 -25.91 27.54 1.33
N GLY A 101 -27.11 28.09 1.14
CA GLY A 101 -27.66 28.37 -0.19
C GLY A 101 -27.30 29.78 -0.69
N LYS A 102 -27.07 29.94 -1.99
CA LYS A 102 -26.99 31.28 -2.64
C LYS A 102 -28.37 31.94 -2.60
N GLY A 103 -28.68 32.62 -1.50
CA GLY A 103 -29.96 33.30 -1.30
C GLY A 103 -30.44 33.39 0.15
N GLY A 104 -29.62 33.92 1.06
CA GLY A 104 -30.07 34.53 2.33
C GLY A 104 -30.79 33.66 3.38
N GLY A 105 -31.07 32.38 3.13
CA GLY A 105 -31.82 31.51 4.04
C GLY A 105 -31.21 30.11 4.16
N GLY A 106 -30.24 29.94 5.06
CA GLY A 106 -29.65 28.64 5.38
C GLY A 106 -30.34 27.96 6.56
N ALA A 107 -30.74 26.70 6.38
CA ALA A 107 -31.25 25.88 7.48
C ALA A 107 -30.10 25.41 8.39
N THR A 108 -30.37 25.33 9.70
CA THR A 108 -29.46 24.75 10.69
C THR A 108 -29.95 23.36 11.08
N GLN A 109 -29.23 22.31 10.71
CA GLN A 109 -29.50 20.96 11.20
C GLN A 109 -28.83 20.75 12.56
N LYS A 110 -29.54 20.15 13.51
CA LYS A 110 -29.10 19.85 14.87
C LYS A 110 -29.31 18.36 15.14
N ASP A 111 -28.25 17.57 15.01
CA ASP A 111 -28.30 16.12 15.24
C ASP A 111 -27.77 15.81 16.64
N THR A 112 -28.52 15.06 17.45
CA THR A 112 -28.11 14.64 18.80
C THR A 112 -27.96 13.12 18.88
N THR A 113 -26.75 12.66 19.14
CA THR A 113 -26.40 11.26 19.42
C THR A 113 -26.09 11.07 20.91
N TYR A 114 -25.93 9.84 21.36
CA TYR A 114 -25.56 9.51 22.74
C TYR A 114 -24.27 8.70 22.78
N THR A 115 -23.46 8.90 23.81
CA THR A 115 -22.27 8.10 24.13
C THR A 115 -22.46 7.51 25.52
N TYR A 116 -22.27 6.20 25.63
CA TYR A 116 -22.64 5.44 26.83
C TYR A 116 -21.40 5.03 27.63
N TYR A 117 -21.50 5.10 28.95
CA TYR A 117 -20.44 4.70 29.88
C TYR A 117 -21.01 3.85 31.03
N ALA A 118 -20.18 3.01 31.62
CA ALA A 118 -20.46 2.31 32.88
C ALA A 118 -19.17 2.08 33.67
N ALA A 119 -19.27 1.95 34.99
CA ALA A 119 -18.21 1.34 35.78
C ALA A 119 -18.34 -0.18 35.70
N LEU A 120 -17.26 -0.92 35.44
CA LEU A 120 -17.33 -2.38 35.28
C LEU A 120 -16.05 -3.12 35.68
N ILE A 121 -16.21 -4.43 35.94
CA ILE A 121 -15.12 -5.38 36.23
C ILE A 121 -15.25 -6.62 35.32
N LEU A 122 -14.17 -6.94 34.63
CA LEU A 122 -13.98 -8.13 33.81
C LEU A 122 -12.99 -9.07 34.50
N ALA A 123 -13.44 -10.19 35.04
CA ALA A 123 -12.57 -11.25 35.52
C ALA A 123 -11.85 -11.88 34.32
N ILE A 124 -10.52 -11.98 34.39
CA ILE A 124 -9.71 -12.53 33.30
C ILE A 124 -9.19 -13.92 33.65
N GLY A 125 -8.79 -14.18 34.90
CA GLY A 125 -8.35 -15.53 35.29
C GLY A 125 -8.19 -15.74 36.78
N ARG A 126 -7.80 -16.98 37.11
CA ARG A 126 -7.70 -17.50 38.47
C ARG A 126 -6.27 -17.35 39.01
N GLY A 127 -6.15 -17.09 40.31
CA GLY A 127 -4.86 -16.89 40.97
C GLY A 127 -4.19 -15.57 40.59
N SER A 128 -2.89 -15.48 40.90
CA SER A 128 -2.08 -14.27 40.65
C SER A 128 -1.48 -14.28 39.25
N LEU A 129 -1.97 -13.41 38.37
CA LEU A 129 -1.47 -13.19 37.01
C LEU A 129 -0.58 -11.96 36.96
N SER A 130 0.49 -12.03 36.16
CA SER A 130 1.60 -11.08 36.25
C SER A 130 1.37 -9.78 35.46
N ALA A 131 0.86 -9.88 34.24
CA ALA A 131 0.64 -8.71 33.38
C ALA A 131 -0.39 -9.00 32.27
N VAL A 132 -1.13 -7.97 31.88
CA VAL A 132 -1.88 -7.93 30.62
C VAL A 132 -0.99 -7.27 29.57
N ARG A 133 -0.70 -7.99 28.47
CA ARG A 133 0.20 -7.53 27.40
C ARG A 133 -0.57 -6.85 26.28
N ARG A 134 -1.34 -7.62 25.53
CA ARG A 134 -2.22 -7.14 24.45
C ARG A 134 -3.69 -7.26 24.85
N ILE A 135 -4.50 -6.32 24.38
CA ILE A 135 -5.96 -6.36 24.52
C ILE A 135 -6.56 -6.31 23.12
N PHE A 136 -7.36 -7.31 22.78
CA PHE A 136 -8.08 -7.38 21.52
C PHE A 136 -9.52 -6.94 21.79
N ARG A 137 -9.98 -5.88 21.13
CA ARG A 137 -11.34 -5.35 21.27
C ARG A 137 -12.00 -5.27 19.90
N ASP A 138 -13.02 -6.09 19.67
CA ASP A 138 -13.70 -6.29 18.39
C ASP A 138 -12.74 -6.63 17.22
N LYS A 139 -12.20 -5.61 16.52
CA LYS A 139 -11.22 -5.72 15.42
C LYS A 139 -9.98 -4.82 15.61
N GLU A 140 -9.80 -4.32 16.82
CA GLU A 140 -8.72 -3.41 17.21
C GLU A 140 -7.80 -4.14 18.18
N VAL A 141 -6.49 -4.08 17.96
CA VAL A 141 -5.48 -4.65 18.86
C VAL A 141 -4.74 -3.52 19.55
N PHE A 142 -4.72 -3.56 20.87
CA PHE A 142 -4.06 -2.60 21.74
C PHE A 142 -2.85 -3.27 22.38
N GLU A 143 -1.67 -2.74 22.09
CA GLU A 143 -0.37 -3.15 22.62
C GLU A 143 0.34 -1.94 23.23
N GLU A 144 1.43 -2.17 23.96
CA GLU A 144 2.24 -1.07 24.50
C GLU A 144 2.84 -0.21 23.37
N LYS A 145 2.66 1.11 23.45
CA LYS A 145 3.18 2.05 22.45
C LYS A 145 3.71 3.33 23.07
N VAL A 146 4.65 3.98 22.38
CA VAL A 146 5.20 5.27 22.81
C VAL A 146 4.49 6.40 22.08
N VAL A 147 3.83 7.29 22.83
CA VAL A 147 3.16 8.49 22.30
C VAL A 147 3.82 9.73 22.92
N GLY A 148 4.40 10.61 22.10
CA GLY A 148 5.06 11.82 22.59
C GLY A 148 6.22 11.57 23.57
N GLY A 149 6.89 10.41 23.46
CA GLY A 149 7.94 9.97 24.40
C GLY A 149 7.42 9.30 25.68
N VAL A 150 6.11 9.18 25.87
CA VAL A 150 5.48 8.52 27.02
C VAL A 150 5.02 7.11 26.64
N VAL A 151 5.39 6.11 27.43
CA VAL A 151 4.91 4.73 27.26
C VAL A 151 3.45 4.65 27.71
N GLN A 152 2.58 4.18 26.82
CA GLN A 152 1.17 3.89 27.09
C GLN A 152 0.92 2.39 26.97
N SER A 153 0.62 1.74 28.10
CA SER A 153 0.22 0.33 28.10
C SER A 153 -1.12 0.12 27.38
N SER A 154 -1.37 -1.11 26.95
CA SER A 154 -2.65 -1.52 26.34
C SER A 154 -3.85 -1.22 27.24
N LEU A 155 -3.72 -1.50 28.55
CA LEU A 155 -4.70 -1.15 29.58
C LEU A 155 -5.03 0.35 29.60
N ALA A 156 -4.00 1.21 29.63
CA ALA A 156 -4.17 2.67 29.70
C ALA A 156 -4.89 3.24 28.46
N GLN A 157 -4.64 2.67 27.28
CA GLN A 157 -5.27 3.12 26.03
C GLN A 157 -6.78 2.86 25.97
N ILE A 158 -7.28 1.86 26.70
CA ILE A 158 -8.71 1.54 26.79
C ILE A 158 -9.35 2.15 28.06
N GLY A 159 -8.53 2.68 28.98
CA GLY A 159 -9.00 3.17 30.29
C GLY A 159 -9.29 2.05 31.28
N PHE A 160 -8.62 0.90 31.14
CA PHE A 160 -8.60 -0.18 32.12
C PHE A 160 -7.46 0.00 33.13
N SER A 161 -7.68 -0.54 34.32
CA SER A 161 -6.65 -0.85 35.31
C SER A 161 -6.71 -2.35 35.61
N PHE A 162 -5.64 -2.92 36.15
CA PHE A 162 -5.49 -4.35 36.37
C PHE A 162 -5.30 -4.66 37.85
N MET A 163 -5.97 -5.71 38.32
CA MET A 163 -5.83 -6.29 39.64
C MET A 163 -5.26 -7.69 39.47
N THR A 164 -4.10 -7.96 40.08
CA THR A 164 -3.30 -9.14 39.79
C THR A 164 -3.91 -10.46 40.24
N GLY A 165 -4.87 -10.45 41.18
CA GLY A 165 -5.48 -11.69 41.68
C GLY A 165 -4.78 -12.30 42.89
N SER A 166 -4.16 -11.51 43.77
CA SER A 166 -3.62 -12.05 45.02
C SER A 166 -4.74 -12.46 46.00
N PRO A 167 -4.48 -13.39 46.95
CA PRO A 167 -5.45 -13.76 47.97
C PRO A 167 -5.84 -12.60 48.89
N ASP A 168 -4.90 -11.69 49.14
CA ASP A 168 -5.00 -10.52 50.01
C ASP A 168 -5.29 -9.20 49.24
N GLN A 169 -5.68 -9.28 47.96
CA GLN A 169 -5.86 -8.09 47.14
C GLN A 169 -6.88 -7.11 47.74
N PRO A 170 -6.63 -5.78 47.65
CA PRO A 170 -7.53 -4.80 48.23
C PRO A 170 -8.86 -4.69 47.46
N VAL A 171 -9.87 -4.12 48.09
CA VAL A 171 -11.09 -3.70 47.41
C VAL A 171 -10.78 -2.57 46.43
N TRP A 172 -11.35 -2.60 45.23
CA TRP A 172 -11.20 -1.52 44.26
C TRP A 172 -11.69 -0.18 44.85
N GLY A 173 -10.78 0.79 44.99
CA GLY A 173 -11.02 2.05 45.70
C GLY A 173 -12.21 2.88 45.20
N TYR A 174 -12.62 2.73 43.94
CA TYR A 174 -13.84 3.34 43.40
C TYR A 174 -15.10 2.82 44.10
N LEU A 175 -15.22 1.50 44.26
CA LEU A 175 -16.35 0.87 44.95
C LEU A 175 -16.30 1.18 46.44
N ALA A 176 -15.13 1.10 47.07
CA ALA A 176 -14.96 1.46 48.48
C ALA A 176 -15.40 2.92 48.78
N THR A 177 -15.28 3.83 47.79
CA THR A 177 -15.67 5.23 47.92
C THR A 177 -17.14 5.50 47.57
N LYS A 178 -17.65 4.93 46.47
CA LYS A 178 -18.99 5.24 45.93
C LYS A 178 -20.07 4.20 46.23
N HIS A 179 -19.70 2.92 46.23
CA HIS A 179 -20.61 1.77 46.34
C HIS A 179 -20.15 0.81 47.47
N PRO A 180 -19.95 1.30 48.71
CA PRO A 180 -19.27 0.52 49.76
C PRO A 180 -20.01 -0.76 50.17
N ALA A 181 -21.33 -0.84 49.93
CA ALA A 181 -22.12 -2.04 50.18
C ALA A 181 -21.91 -3.16 49.15
N GLU A 182 -21.37 -2.83 47.97
CA GLU A 182 -21.11 -3.75 46.85
C GLU A 182 -19.60 -4.03 46.66
N ALA A 183 -18.77 -3.45 47.53
CA ALA A 183 -17.34 -3.33 47.33
C ALA A 183 -16.59 -4.62 47.70
N ILE A 184 -16.63 -5.59 46.79
CA ILE A 184 -16.00 -6.92 46.91
C ILE A 184 -14.55 -6.85 46.40
N ALA A 185 -13.63 -7.54 47.08
CA ALA A 185 -12.20 -7.61 46.72
C ALA A 185 -11.90 -8.62 45.59
N TYR A 186 -12.76 -9.63 45.40
CA TYR A 186 -12.58 -10.74 44.45
C TYR A 186 -11.26 -11.53 44.63
N SER A 187 -10.94 -11.87 45.88
CA SER A 187 -9.76 -12.67 46.29
C SER A 187 -9.45 -13.84 45.36
N SER A 188 -8.16 -14.02 45.06
CA SER A 188 -7.63 -15.03 44.12
C SER A 188 -8.24 -15.00 42.71
N THR A 189 -8.83 -13.88 42.28
CA THR A 189 -9.33 -13.66 40.92
C THR A 189 -8.63 -12.44 40.34
N ALA A 190 -7.91 -12.62 39.23
CA ALA A 190 -7.32 -11.55 38.46
C ALA A 190 -8.40 -10.89 37.58
N TYR A 191 -8.46 -9.56 37.55
CA TYR A 191 -9.47 -8.83 36.80
C TYR A 191 -8.97 -7.49 36.26
N VAL A 192 -9.55 -7.04 35.15
CA VAL A 192 -9.44 -5.65 34.69
C VAL A 192 -10.70 -4.88 35.04
N TYR A 193 -10.54 -3.60 35.38
CA TYR A 193 -11.63 -2.77 35.86
C TYR A 193 -11.50 -1.34 35.30
N SER A 194 -12.64 -0.65 35.18
CA SER A 194 -12.67 0.74 34.76
C SER A 194 -13.81 1.49 35.44
N PRO A 195 -13.58 2.69 36.02
CA PRO A 195 -14.61 3.50 36.67
C PRO A 195 -15.55 4.18 35.66
N ARG A 196 -15.20 4.19 34.37
CA ARG A 196 -15.94 4.87 33.31
C ARG A 196 -15.59 4.29 31.94
N TYR A 197 -15.85 3.00 31.76
CA TYR A 197 -15.62 2.29 30.51
C TYR A 197 -16.54 2.84 29.39
N LEU A 198 -16.01 3.00 28.17
CA LEU A 198 -16.76 3.47 27.00
C LEU A 198 -17.46 2.30 26.29
N LEU A 199 -18.79 2.24 26.43
CA LEU A 199 -19.64 1.25 25.78
C LEU A 199 -19.85 1.55 24.29
N ASN A 200 -20.34 0.55 23.54
CA ASN A 200 -20.71 0.73 22.13
C ASN A 200 -22.01 1.53 21.94
N ASP A 201 -22.35 1.84 20.68
CA ASP A 201 -23.54 2.65 20.32
C ASP A 201 -24.89 2.02 20.76
N ASN A 202 -24.91 0.72 21.05
CA ASN A 202 -26.07 0.00 21.59
C ASN A 202 -26.04 -0.12 23.13
N ALA A 203 -25.18 0.63 23.81
CA ALA A 203 -24.93 0.55 25.25
C ALA A 203 -24.48 -0.84 25.75
N GLY A 204 -23.90 -1.66 24.88
CA GLY A 204 -23.28 -2.95 25.23
C GLY A 204 -21.78 -2.83 25.42
N VAL A 205 -21.20 -3.78 26.17
CA VAL A 205 -19.74 -3.95 26.26
C VAL A 205 -19.23 -4.55 24.94
N GLN A 206 -18.14 -4.00 24.40
CA GLN A 206 -17.43 -4.53 23.22
C GLN A 206 -16.88 -5.94 23.48
N ASN A 207 -16.63 -6.72 22.44
CA ASN A 207 -16.05 -8.05 22.60
C ASN A 207 -14.56 -7.92 22.95
N HIS A 208 -14.13 -8.40 24.11
CA HIS A 208 -12.74 -8.33 24.57
C HIS A 208 -12.14 -9.72 24.70
N THR A 209 -10.84 -9.82 24.42
CA THR A 209 -9.98 -10.91 24.87
C THR A 209 -8.61 -10.33 25.25
N PHE A 210 -7.90 -10.98 26.16
CA PHE A 210 -6.68 -10.45 26.77
C PHE A 210 -5.54 -11.44 26.58
N GLU A 211 -4.37 -10.99 26.12
CA GLU A 211 -3.12 -11.76 26.24
C GLU A 211 -2.53 -11.48 27.62
N VAL A 212 -2.37 -12.53 28.42
CA VAL A 212 -2.01 -12.41 29.84
C VAL A 212 -0.86 -13.34 30.19
N ASP A 213 0.02 -12.87 31.08
CA ASP A 213 1.12 -13.66 31.65
C ASP A 213 0.64 -14.48 32.86
N GLY A 214 0.63 -15.80 32.70
CA GLY A 214 0.45 -16.76 33.80
C GLY A 214 1.65 -16.83 34.75
N PRO A 215 1.52 -17.49 35.91
CA PRO A 215 2.52 -17.45 36.97
C PRO A 215 3.72 -18.42 36.80
N TYR A 216 3.69 -19.36 35.86
CA TYR A 216 4.69 -20.44 35.72
C TYR A 216 5.66 -20.26 34.54
N GLN A 217 5.74 -19.06 33.97
CA GLN A 217 6.62 -18.73 32.84
C GLN A 217 8.09 -19.02 33.15
N VAL A 218 8.81 -19.60 32.18
CA VAL A 218 10.27 -19.71 32.26
C VAL A 218 10.89 -18.31 32.17
N PRO A 219 11.83 -17.92 33.04
CA PRO A 219 12.43 -16.58 33.00
C PRO A 219 12.98 -16.20 31.63
N GLY A 220 12.44 -15.12 31.05
CA GLY A 220 12.81 -14.62 29.72
C GLY A 220 12.02 -15.23 28.55
N LEU A 221 11.18 -16.25 28.79
CA LEU A 221 10.32 -16.88 27.80
C LEU A 221 8.83 -16.68 28.15
N PRO A 222 7.93 -16.63 27.16
CA PRO A 222 6.49 -16.45 27.40
C PRO A 222 5.78 -17.75 27.85
N ASP A 223 6.37 -18.92 27.58
CA ASP A 223 5.77 -20.23 27.85
C ASP A 223 6.23 -20.82 29.20
N ALA A 224 5.41 -21.69 29.79
CA ALA A 224 5.65 -22.26 31.12
C ALA A 224 6.27 -23.66 31.05
N ASN A 225 7.02 -24.04 32.10
CA ASN A 225 7.59 -25.37 32.22
C ASN A 225 6.56 -26.35 32.81
N PRO A 226 6.21 -27.45 32.11
CA PRO A 226 5.27 -28.46 32.60
C PRO A 226 5.64 -29.06 33.96
N GLY A 227 6.93 -29.29 34.22
CA GLY A 227 7.41 -29.81 35.51
C GLY A 227 7.31 -28.82 36.69
N LEU A 228 6.83 -27.59 36.45
CA LEU A 228 6.52 -26.61 37.50
C LEU A 228 5.00 -26.44 37.71
N PHE A 229 4.22 -26.30 36.64
CA PHE A 229 2.78 -26.04 36.77
C PHE A 229 1.95 -27.30 37.04
N LEU A 230 2.38 -28.47 36.56
CA LEU A 230 1.66 -29.73 36.77
C LEU A 230 1.63 -30.17 38.24
N PRO A 231 2.74 -30.21 39.01
CA PRO A 231 2.66 -30.58 40.42
C PRO A 231 1.85 -29.56 41.22
N ALA A 232 1.89 -28.27 40.86
CA ALA A 232 1.04 -27.26 41.48
C ALA A 232 -0.46 -27.51 41.23
N LEU A 233 -0.85 -27.84 39.99
CA LEU A 233 -2.24 -28.20 39.66
C LEU A 233 -2.70 -29.51 40.33
N LEU A 234 -1.81 -30.47 40.51
CA LEU A 234 -2.13 -31.70 41.24
C LEU A 234 -2.35 -31.44 42.74
N MET A 235 -1.50 -30.61 43.36
CA MET A 235 -1.53 -30.33 44.80
C MET A 235 -2.58 -29.29 45.23
N ASP A 236 -3.01 -28.39 44.34
CA ASP A 236 -3.97 -27.34 44.68
C ASP A 236 -5.34 -27.94 45.09
N PRO A 237 -5.80 -27.73 46.34
CA PRO A 237 -7.03 -28.34 46.85
C PRO A 237 -8.30 -27.56 46.48
N LEU A 238 -8.18 -26.43 45.78
CA LEU A 238 -9.27 -25.52 45.46
C LEU A 238 -9.50 -25.40 43.96
N ASP A 239 -8.44 -25.16 43.20
CA ASP A 239 -8.45 -24.99 41.75
C ASP A 239 -7.89 -26.22 41.00
N GLY A 240 -7.38 -27.22 41.74
CA GLY A 240 -6.71 -28.41 41.22
C GLY A 240 -7.32 -29.75 41.66
N VAL A 241 -6.48 -30.79 41.78
CA VAL A 241 -6.91 -32.15 42.14
C VAL A 241 -6.86 -32.41 43.66
N GLY A 242 -6.10 -31.61 44.42
CA GLY A 242 -5.96 -31.75 45.87
C GLY A 242 -5.21 -33.00 46.33
N PHE A 243 -4.25 -33.49 45.54
CA PHE A 243 -3.40 -34.61 45.91
C PHE A 243 -2.49 -34.27 47.10
N ASP A 244 -2.31 -35.25 47.99
CA ASP A 244 -1.31 -35.17 49.04
C ASP A 244 0.10 -35.15 48.42
N PRO A 245 0.98 -34.19 48.79
CA PRO A 245 2.36 -34.17 48.31
C PRO A 245 3.13 -35.48 48.50
N GLN A 246 2.75 -36.34 49.45
CA GLN A 246 3.39 -37.65 49.63
C GLN A 246 3.14 -38.63 48.47
N TRP A 247 2.09 -38.41 47.66
CA TRP A 247 1.76 -39.21 46.47
C TRP A 247 2.47 -38.76 45.20
N ILE A 248 3.29 -37.69 45.26
CA ILE A 248 3.99 -37.13 44.10
C ILE A 248 5.49 -37.26 44.35
N ASP A 249 6.22 -37.83 43.39
CA ASP A 249 7.68 -37.93 43.44
C ASP A 249 8.38 -36.73 42.79
N ASP A 250 9.70 -36.70 42.84
CA ASP A 250 10.48 -35.61 42.27
C ASP A 250 10.30 -35.46 40.75
N MET A 251 9.75 -34.32 40.32
CA MET A 251 9.56 -33.97 38.91
C MET A 251 10.75 -33.25 38.28
N ASN A 252 11.90 -33.10 38.97
CA ASN A 252 13.12 -32.49 38.40
C ASN A 252 13.50 -33.09 37.03
N ASN A 253 13.45 -34.41 36.88
CA ASN A 253 13.78 -35.11 35.63
C ASN A 253 12.91 -34.63 34.44
N TYR A 254 11.59 -34.55 34.64
CA TYR A 254 10.64 -34.07 33.64
C TYR A 254 10.77 -32.56 33.38
N ARG A 255 10.96 -31.76 34.44
CA ARG A 255 11.17 -30.31 34.33
C ARG A 255 12.40 -29.99 33.47
N ASP A 256 13.50 -30.68 33.73
CA ASP A 256 14.79 -30.41 33.11
C ASP A 256 14.82 -30.93 31.66
N TYR A 257 14.14 -32.05 31.36
CA TYR A 257 13.86 -32.50 29.99
C TYR A 257 13.06 -31.47 29.18
N CYS A 258 11.87 -31.08 29.66
CA CYS A 258 11.02 -30.12 28.95
C CYS A 258 11.71 -28.77 28.73
N LEU A 259 12.55 -28.33 29.66
CA LEU A 259 13.33 -27.10 29.50
C LEU A 259 14.41 -27.24 28.42
N ALA A 260 15.17 -28.33 28.44
CA ALA A 260 16.27 -28.57 27.51
C ALA A 260 15.79 -28.88 26.08
N GLU A 261 14.68 -29.60 25.90
CA GLU A 261 14.01 -29.83 24.61
C GLU A 261 13.18 -28.64 24.11
N ASN A 262 13.01 -27.58 24.93
CA ASN A 262 12.11 -26.46 24.66
C ASN A 262 10.63 -26.88 24.45
N LEU A 263 10.20 -27.97 25.11
CA LEU A 263 8.81 -28.45 25.14
C LEU A 263 8.02 -27.70 26.21
N LEU A 264 7.91 -26.38 26.04
CA LEU A 264 7.22 -25.47 26.95
C LEU A 264 5.77 -25.26 26.52
N LEU A 265 4.86 -25.15 27.50
CA LEU A 265 3.42 -25.10 27.27
C LEU A 265 2.79 -23.85 27.95
N SER A 266 1.74 -23.31 27.36
CA SER A 266 0.91 -22.23 27.90
C SER A 266 -0.56 -22.65 28.01
N PRO A 267 -0.89 -23.70 28.80
CA PRO A 267 -2.27 -24.16 28.95
C PRO A 267 -3.20 -23.09 29.54
N VAL A 268 -4.44 -23.16 29.08
CA VAL A 268 -5.61 -22.47 29.63
C VAL A 268 -6.68 -23.54 29.87
N LEU A 269 -7.32 -23.50 31.05
CA LEU A 269 -8.45 -24.33 31.41
C LEU A 269 -9.63 -23.41 31.74
N ASP A 270 -10.50 -23.17 30.75
CA ASP A 270 -11.67 -22.27 30.80
C ASP A 270 -13.01 -22.99 30.52
N GLU A 271 -12.98 -24.31 30.40
CA GLU A 271 -14.14 -25.20 30.33
C GLU A 271 -14.02 -26.35 31.35
N GLN A 272 -15.14 -26.99 31.70
CA GLN A 272 -15.16 -28.10 32.65
C GLN A 272 -14.83 -29.43 31.93
N ALA A 273 -13.66 -29.99 32.23
CA ALA A 273 -13.18 -31.27 31.71
C ALA A 273 -12.50 -32.10 32.83
N ALA A 274 -12.20 -33.38 32.57
CA ALA A 274 -11.45 -34.19 33.52
C ALA A 274 -9.95 -33.80 33.45
N ALA A 275 -9.33 -33.51 34.60
CA ALA A 275 -7.92 -33.09 34.66
C ALA A 275 -6.97 -34.12 33.99
N SER A 276 -7.29 -35.41 34.08
CA SER A 276 -6.55 -36.49 33.40
C SER A 276 -6.50 -36.35 31.88
N GLU A 277 -7.54 -35.81 31.22
CA GLU A 277 -7.56 -35.60 29.77
C GLU A 277 -6.59 -34.49 29.35
N ALA A 278 -6.51 -33.42 30.13
CA ALA A 278 -5.54 -32.34 29.92
C ALA A 278 -4.11 -32.85 30.18
N ILE A 279 -3.88 -33.53 31.30
CA ILE A 279 -2.56 -34.05 31.69
C ILE A 279 -2.04 -35.07 30.66
N ALA A 280 -2.85 -36.05 30.25
CA ALA A 280 -2.45 -37.04 29.23
C ALA A 280 -2.07 -36.38 27.90
N ARG A 281 -2.79 -35.32 27.49
CA ARG A 281 -2.47 -34.54 26.30
C ARG A 281 -1.18 -33.73 26.46
N TRP A 282 -0.93 -33.15 27.63
CA TRP A 282 0.33 -32.45 27.91
C TRP A 282 1.52 -33.40 27.87
N LEU A 283 1.42 -34.57 28.48
CA LEU A 283 2.44 -35.63 28.46
C LEU A 283 2.71 -36.14 27.05
N GLN A 284 1.67 -36.33 26.24
CA GLN A 284 1.78 -36.66 24.82
C GLN A 284 2.56 -35.57 24.05
N LEU A 285 2.23 -34.29 24.26
CA LEU A 285 2.90 -33.17 23.59
C LEU A 285 4.35 -32.96 24.08
N THR A 286 4.68 -33.41 25.30
CA THR A 286 6.02 -33.32 25.90
C THR A 286 6.78 -34.65 25.88
N ASN A 287 6.39 -35.59 25.01
CA ASN A 287 7.06 -36.87 24.79
C ASN A 287 7.42 -37.60 26.10
N SER A 288 6.46 -37.67 27.04
CA SER A 288 6.65 -38.23 28.38
C SER A 288 5.46 -39.12 28.78
N GLU A 289 5.64 -39.93 29.83
CA GLU A 289 4.60 -40.79 30.40
C GLU A 289 4.52 -40.63 31.92
N LEU A 290 3.32 -40.86 32.47
CA LEU A 290 3.06 -40.85 33.91
C LEU A 290 2.96 -42.28 34.42
N VAL A 291 3.73 -42.60 35.46
CA VAL A 291 3.73 -43.93 36.09
C VAL A 291 3.53 -43.84 37.60
N TRP A 292 2.91 -44.87 38.17
CA TRP A 292 2.85 -45.09 39.60
C TRP A 292 3.93 -46.10 40.01
N SER A 293 4.70 -45.77 41.04
CA SER A 293 5.87 -46.51 41.52
C SER A 293 5.98 -46.29 43.03
N ALA A 294 6.13 -47.38 43.80
CA ALA A 294 6.22 -47.34 45.27
C ALA A 294 5.17 -46.45 45.99
N GLY A 295 3.94 -46.37 45.46
CA GLY A 295 2.86 -45.53 46.00
C GLY A 295 2.92 -44.03 45.63
N LYS A 296 3.81 -43.64 44.71
CA LYS A 296 3.97 -42.28 44.20
C LYS A 296 3.79 -42.20 42.69
N MET A 297 3.32 -41.06 42.23
CA MET A 297 3.29 -40.67 40.83
C MET A 297 4.61 -40.01 40.43
N LYS A 298 5.23 -40.49 39.35
CA LYS A 298 6.40 -39.87 38.70
C LYS A 298 6.18 -39.74 37.20
N ILE A 299 6.92 -38.85 36.55
CA ILE A 299 6.86 -38.61 35.11
C ILE A 299 8.21 -38.93 34.50
N ILE A 300 8.22 -39.76 33.45
CA ILE A 300 9.42 -40.24 32.78
C ILE A 300 9.35 -39.83 31.29
N PRO A 301 10.31 -39.01 30.81
CA PRO A 301 10.47 -38.73 29.39
C PRO A 301 10.80 -39.98 28.56
N PHE A 302 10.31 -40.04 27.32
CA PHE A 302 10.73 -41.05 26.32
C PHE A 302 12.07 -40.71 25.65
N GLY A 303 12.67 -39.56 25.97
CA GLY A 303 13.93 -39.09 25.40
C GLY A 303 15.09 -40.09 25.57
N ASP A 304 15.93 -40.21 24.54
CA ASP A 304 17.00 -41.21 24.46
C ASP A 304 18.38 -40.65 24.07
N GLN A 305 18.49 -39.33 23.89
CA GLN A 305 19.74 -38.61 23.64
C GLN A 305 19.98 -37.51 24.67
N VAL A 306 21.26 -37.15 24.88
CA VAL A 306 21.63 -36.00 25.70
C VAL A 306 21.23 -34.71 24.96
N VAL A 307 20.43 -33.88 25.61
CA VAL A 307 19.92 -32.62 25.03
C VAL A 307 20.33 -31.43 25.89
N THR A 308 20.60 -30.30 25.26
CA THR A 308 20.97 -29.05 25.95
C THR A 308 20.23 -27.88 25.33
N GLY A 309 19.49 -27.15 26.16
CA GLY A 309 18.68 -26.00 25.74
C GLY A 309 18.25 -25.17 26.94
N ASN A 310 17.92 -23.90 26.71
CA ASN A 310 17.42 -22.97 27.74
C ASN A 310 18.25 -22.92 29.05
N GLY A 311 19.55 -23.17 28.98
CA GLY A 311 20.48 -23.14 30.11
C GLY A 311 20.61 -24.45 30.91
N VAL A 312 19.97 -25.54 30.49
CA VAL A 312 20.02 -26.85 31.15
C VAL A 312 20.48 -27.94 30.16
N THR A 313 21.25 -28.91 30.67
CA THR A 313 21.58 -30.16 29.97
C THR A 313 20.87 -31.31 30.66
N TRP A 314 20.07 -32.07 29.91
CA TRP A 314 19.39 -33.27 30.39
C TRP A 314 20.05 -34.53 29.84
N TYR A 315 20.09 -35.58 30.67
CA TYR A 315 20.71 -36.86 30.36
C TYR A 315 19.66 -37.98 30.45
N PRO A 316 19.45 -38.78 29.38
CA PRO A 316 18.50 -39.88 29.40
C PRO A 316 19.04 -41.07 30.20
N ASN A 317 18.16 -41.82 30.86
CA ASN A 317 18.51 -43.16 31.32
C ASN A 317 18.19 -44.19 30.22
N VAL A 318 19.23 -44.60 29.48
CA VAL A 318 19.15 -45.64 28.44
C VAL A 318 19.73 -46.99 28.89
N THR A 319 20.02 -47.15 30.19
CA THR A 319 20.64 -48.36 30.73
C THR A 319 19.57 -49.39 31.10
N PRO A 320 19.59 -50.63 30.57
CA PRO A 320 18.66 -51.66 31.00
C PRO A 320 18.93 -52.07 32.46
N VAL A 321 17.86 -52.21 33.25
CA VAL A 321 17.92 -52.57 34.68
C VAL A 321 18.00 -54.09 34.90
N ALA A 322 17.54 -54.89 33.93
CA ALA A 322 17.58 -56.34 33.98
C ALA A 322 17.80 -56.95 32.58
N ASP A 323 18.26 -58.20 32.56
CA ASP A 323 18.47 -59.03 31.38
C ASP A 323 17.68 -60.33 31.60
N LEU A 324 16.53 -60.43 30.92
CA LEU A 324 15.55 -61.50 31.07
C LEU A 324 15.78 -62.58 30.01
N THR A 325 15.81 -63.82 30.46
CA THR A 325 16.09 -65.03 29.68
C THR A 325 14.94 -66.03 29.76
N ASP A 326 14.98 -67.09 28.95
CA ASP A 326 13.98 -68.18 28.97
C ASP A 326 13.71 -68.73 30.39
N ASP A 327 14.75 -68.80 31.25
CA ASP A 327 14.65 -69.24 32.65
C ASP A 327 13.84 -68.29 33.56
N ASP A 328 13.61 -67.03 33.16
CA ASP A 328 12.92 -66.00 33.96
C ASP A 328 11.41 -65.91 33.69
N PHE A 329 10.93 -66.44 32.56
CA PHE A 329 9.54 -66.30 32.12
C PHE A 329 8.61 -67.40 32.67
N LEU A 330 7.38 -67.03 33.00
CA LEU A 330 6.33 -67.94 33.45
C LEU A 330 5.32 -68.23 32.33
N ALA A 331 5.43 -69.39 31.70
CA ALA A 331 4.54 -69.86 30.63
C ALA A 331 3.67 -71.05 31.06
N GLU A 332 2.47 -71.19 30.49
CA GLU A 332 1.69 -72.42 30.59
C GLU A 332 2.22 -73.49 29.61
N GLU A 333 2.09 -74.77 29.96
CA GLU A 333 2.59 -75.89 29.15
C GLU A 333 1.99 -75.85 27.72
N GLY A 334 2.84 -75.67 26.71
CA GLY A 334 2.44 -75.56 25.31
C GLY A 334 2.16 -74.13 24.82
N THR A 335 2.31 -73.11 25.66
CA THR A 335 2.28 -71.69 25.25
C THR A 335 3.70 -71.12 25.11
N PRO A 336 3.96 -70.18 24.18
CA PRO A 336 5.26 -69.51 24.11
C PRO A 336 5.44 -68.55 25.32
N PRO A 337 6.64 -68.45 25.90
CA PRO A 337 6.90 -67.59 27.07
C PRO A 337 6.72 -66.10 26.78
N ILE A 338 6.87 -65.70 25.51
CA ILE A 338 6.66 -64.34 25.03
C ILE A 338 5.66 -64.36 23.88
N GLN A 339 4.65 -63.50 23.96
CA GLN A 339 3.72 -63.21 22.86
C GLN A 339 4.08 -61.85 22.25
N ILE A 340 4.14 -61.77 20.93
CA ILE A 340 4.50 -60.54 20.21
C ILE A 340 3.34 -60.12 19.31
N LYS A 341 2.81 -58.93 19.56
CA LYS A 341 1.79 -58.28 18.77
C LYS A 341 2.44 -57.21 17.91
N ILE A 342 2.68 -57.56 16.66
CA ILE A 342 3.31 -56.67 15.67
C ILE A 342 2.23 -55.83 15.00
N LYS A 343 2.21 -54.53 15.27
CA LYS A 343 1.39 -53.57 14.52
C LYS A 343 1.81 -53.59 13.06
N SER A 344 0.87 -53.72 12.12
CA SER A 344 1.21 -53.74 10.70
C SER A 344 1.73 -52.37 10.23
N GLN A 345 2.52 -52.35 9.15
CA GLN A 345 2.93 -51.09 8.54
C GLN A 345 1.72 -50.28 8.01
N ALA A 346 0.57 -50.94 7.80
CA ALA A 346 -0.64 -50.26 7.36
C ALA A 346 -1.33 -49.47 8.50
N ASP A 347 -1.18 -49.92 9.75
CA ASP A 347 -1.80 -49.34 10.96
C ASP A 347 -0.85 -48.38 11.72
N SER A 348 0.28 -48.05 11.09
CA SER A 348 1.32 -47.15 11.61
C SER A 348 1.18 -45.77 10.95
N TYR A 349 1.27 -44.70 11.75
CA TYR A 349 1.10 -43.32 11.28
C TYR A 349 2.45 -42.73 10.88
N ASN A 350 2.53 -42.12 9.69
CA ASN A 350 3.73 -41.42 9.19
C ASN A 350 3.51 -39.90 9.00
N GLU A 351 2.35 -39.40 9.42
CA GLU A 351 1.98 -37.99 9.44
C GLU A 351 1.20 -37.70 10.74
N VAL A 352 1.69 -36.76 11.55
CA VAL A 352 1.01 -36.27 12.77
C VAL A 352 0.70 -34.79 12.59
N THR A 353 -0.54 -34.40 12.89
CA THR A 353 -1.02 -33.03 12.72
C THR A 353 -1.42 -32.44 14.08
N LEU A 354 -0.85 -31.27 14.41
CA LEU A 354 -1.21 -30.49 15.59
C LEU A 354 -1.93 -29.20 15.16
N GLU A 355 -3.09 -28.91 15.76
CA GLU A 355 -3.78 -27.63 15.65
C GLU A 355 -3.44 -26.77 16.88
N ILE A 356 -2.79 -25.64 16.68
CA ILE A 356 -2.21 -24.78 17.72
C ILE A 356 -2.82 -23.38 17.72
N LEU A 357 -2.62 -22.60 18.78
CA LEU A 357 -2.99 -21.17 18.85
C LEU A 357 -1.75 -20.29 18.68
N ASP A 358 -1.41 -19.90 17.45
CA ASP A 358 -0.15 -19.20 17.16
C ASP A 358 -0.14 -17.76 17.73
N ARG A 359 0.68 -17.52 18.77
CA ARG A 359 0.83 -16.23 19.47
C ARG A 359 1.24 -15.10 18.53
N ASP A 360 2.08 -15.40 17.54
CA ASP A 360 2.58 -14.41 16.57
C ASP A 360 1.46 -14.02 15.60
N HIS A 361 0.49 -14.92 15.38
CA HIS A 361 -0.74 -14.70 14.60
C HIS A 361 -1.97 -14.45 15.46
N GLU A 362 -1.81 -13.65 16.53
CA GLU A 362 -2.89 -13.22 17.43
C GLU A 362 -3.66 -14.36 18.11
N TYR A 363 -3.08 -15.55 18.24
CA TYR A 363 -3.74 -16.78 18.71
C TYR A 363 -4.87 -17.26 17.81
N ASN A 364 -4.79 -16.99 16.50
CA ASN A 364 -5.58 -17.71 15.52
C ASN A 364 -5.09 -19.18 15.42
N THR A 365 -5.98 -20.07 15.00
CA THR A 365 -5.59 -21.47 14.79
C THR A 365 -4.66 -21.61 13.59
N ASP A 366 -3.52 -22.27 13.77
CA ASP A 366 -2.68 -22.77 12.68
C ASP A 366 -2.42 -24.27 12.84
N VAL A 367 -2.05 -24.91 11.74
CA VAL A 367 -1.85 -26.35 11.65
C VAL A 367 -0.38 -26.64 11.31
N VAL A 368 0.28 -27.38 12.21
CA VAL A 368 1.67 -27.82 12.10
C VAL A 368 1.70 -29.34 11.92
N ARG A 369 2.60 -29.85 11.07
CA ARG A 369 2.69 -31.27 10.72
C ARG A 369 4.08 -31.82 10.95
N GLY A 370 4.17 -32.93 11.68
CA GLY A 370 5.34 -33.82 11.70
C GLY A 370 5.16 -34.88 10.62
N LEU A 371 6.16 -35.04 9.74
CA LEU A 371 6.07 -35.90 8.56
C LEU A 371 7.33 -36.74 8.42
N ASP A 372 7.18 -38.06 8.25
CA ASP A 372 8.28 -38.90 7.78
C ASP A 372 8.20 -39.04 6.24
N GLN A 373 8.95 -38.19 5.53
CA GLN A 373 8.90 -38.13 4.06
C GLN A 373 9.27 -39.46 3.41
N ALA A 374 10.28 -40.18 3.93
CA ALA A 374 10.70 -41.46 3.37
C ALA A 374 9.62 -42.53 3.49
N ALA A 375 8.95 -42.61 4.65
CA ALA A 375 7.83 -43.52 4.85
C ALA A 375 6.58 -43.11 4.04
N ILE A 376 6.35 -41.81 3.81
CA ILE A 376 5.26 -41.31 2.95
C ILE A 376 5.52 -41.66 1.48
N GLU A 377 6.74 -41.45 0.99
CA GLU A 377 7.15 -41.84 -0.37
C GLU A 377 7.03 -43.35 -0.61
N GLN A 378 7.37 -44.17 0.39
CA GLN A 378 7.35 -45.63 0.27
C GLN A 378 5.96 -46.26 0.49
N PHE A 379 5.13 -45.73 1.39
CA PHE A 379 3.90 -46.39 1.86
C PHE A 379 2.61 -45.56 1.71
N GLY A 380 2.72 -44.34 1.17
CA GLY A 380 1.64 -43.34 1.12
C GLY A 380 1.46 -42.59 2.45
N SER A 381 0.79 -41.43 2.41
CA SER A 381 0.41 -40.70 3.64
C SER A 381 -0.60 -41.52 4.46
N ARG A 382 -0.32 -41.63 5.76
CA ARG A 382 -1.12 -42.29 6.80
C ARG A 382 -1.22 -41.32 7.99
N PRO A 383 -2.12 -40.33 7.90
CA PRO A 383 -2.25 -39.32 8.93
C PRO A 383 -2.90 -39.90 10.19
N MET A 384 -2.39 -39.49 11.35
CA MET A 384 -3.10 -39.59 12.62
C MET A 384 -4.19 -38.51 12.70
N ASP A 385 -5.24 -38.75 13.50
CA ASP A 385 -6.23 -37.72 13.84
C ASP A 385 -5.55 -36.47 14.40
N THR A 386 -6.08 -35.30 14.03
CA THR A 386 -5.49 -34.01 14.42
C THR A 386 -5.64 -33.77 15.91
N ILE A 387 -4.50 -33.56 16.59
CA ILE A 387 -4.46 -33.26 18.03
C ILE A 387 -4.63 -31.75 18.20
N LYS A 388 -5.62 -31.34 18.99
CA LYS A 388 -5.76 -29.94 19.42
C LYS A 388 -4.76 -29.65 20.52
N ALA A 389 -3.73 -28.88 20.20
CA ALA A 389 -2.61 -28.54 21.05
C ALA A 389 -2.61 -27.03 21.36
N TYR A 390 -3.74 -26.50 21.83
CA TYR A 390 -3.96 -25.08 22.12
C TYR A 390 -3.08 -24.53 23.26
N GLU A 391 -2.42 -25.42 24.00
CA GLU A 391 -1.34 -25.12 24.94
C GLU A 391 -0.05 -24.66 24.26
N ILE A 392 0.21 -25.13 23.04
CA ILE A 392 1.39 -24.73 22.30
C ILE A 392 1.05 -23.45 21.55
N CYS A 393 1.71 -22.36 21.92
CA CYS A 393 1.49 -21.05 21.29
C CYS A 393 2.66 -20.61 20.39
N ASN A 394 3.57 -21.54 20.06
CA ASN A 394 4.73 -21.30 19.23
C ASN A 394 4.90 -22.42 18.19
N THR A 395 5.03 -22.04 16.92
CA THR A 395 5.12 -22.96 15.77
C THR A 395 6.34 -23.87 15.78
N ALA A 396 7.49 -23.42 16.31
CA ALA A 396 8.70 -24.24 16.41
C ALA A 396 8.56 -25.33 17.50
N ILE A 397 7.99 -24.99 18.66
CA ILE A 397 7.65 -25.98 19.71
C ILE A 397 6.67 -27.02 19.16
N ALA A 398 5.65 -26.58 18.42
CA ALA A 398 4.67 -27.46 17.80
C ALA A 398 5.33 -28.43 16.79
N SER A 399 6.26 -27.94 15.97
CA SER A 399 6.97 -28.78 15.00
C SER A 399 7.84 -29.83 15.68
N HIS A 400 8.51 -29.47 16.78
CA HIS A 400 9.34 -30.40 17.55
C HIS A 400 8.49 -31.50 18.21
N ALA A 401 7.41 -31.11 18.89
CA ALA A 401 6.44 -32.04 19.48
C ALA A 401 5.81 -32.98 18.44
N ALA A 402 5.42 -32.44 17.28
CA ALA A 402 4.87 -33.25 16.18
C ALA A 402 5.89 -34.22 15.59
N GLN A 403 7.18 -33.85 15.54
CA GLN A 403 8.24 -34.70 15.02
C GLN A 403 8.55 -35.87 15.97
N LEU A 404 8.68 -35.61 17.28
CA LEU A 404 8.82 -36.65 18.30
C LEU A 404 7.64 -37.63 18.25
N LEU A 405 6.41 -37.10 18.12
CA LEU A 405 5.20 -37.92 18.02
C LEU A 405 5.16 -38.79 16.76
N VAL A 406 5.50 -38.26 15.58
CA VAL A 406 5.46 -39.07 14.35
C VAL A 406 6.53 -40.16 14.37
N GLN A 407 7.74 -39.88 14.85
CA GLN A 407 8.79 -40.90 15.02
C GLN A 407 8.32 -42.03 15.94
N ARG A 408 7.79 -41.69 17.12
CA ARG A 408 7.28 -42.67 18.08
C ARG A 408 6.11 -43.49 17.52
N LYS A 409 5.14 -42.87 16.82
CA LYS A 409 3.97 -43.56 16.25
C LYS A 409 4.24 -44.36 14.96
N LEU A 410 5.38 -44.11 14.30
CA LEU A 410 5.81 -44.82 13.09
C LEU A 410 6.70 -46.03 13.42
N TYR A 411 7.71 -45.84 14.26
CA TYR A 411 8.78 -46.83 14.47
C TYR A 411 8.51 -47.80 15.63
N ILE A 412 7.79 -47.38 16.68
CA ILE A 412 7.42 -48.28 17.78
C ILE A 412 6.19 -49.10 17.37
N ARG A 413 6.43 -50.33 16.94
CA ARG A 413 5.41 -51.21 16.33
C ARG A 413 5.18 -52.54 17.04
N ASN A 414 6.14 -53.01 17.84
CA ASN A 414 6.04 -54.29 18.53
C ASN A 414 5.61 -54.08 19.98
N GLU A 415 4.56 -54.77 20.37
CA GLU A 415 4.08 -54.92 21.75
C GLU A 415 4.41 -56.36 22.18
N TYR A 416 5.14 -56.49 23.29
CA TYR A 416 5.56 -57.75 23.90
C TYR A 416 4.70 -58.00 25.13
N GLN A 417 4.19 -59.22 25.28
CA GLN A 417 3.45 -59.65 26.46
C GLN A 417 4.10 -60.93 27.00
N PHE A 418 4.47 -60.91 28.27
CA PHE A 418 5.10 -62.04 28.96
C PHE A 418 4.74 -61.98 30.46
N SER A 419 5.01 -63.07 31.18
CA SER A 419 4.82 -63.10 32.63
C SER A 419 6.12 -63.42 33.35
N LEU A 420 6.33 -62.81 34.52
CA LEU A 420 7.50 -62.99 35.37
C LEU A 420 7.09 -63.46 36.76
N GLY A 421 8.02 -64.12 37.47
CA GLY A 421 7.85 -64.44 38.89
C GLY A 421 8.16 -63.27 39.82
N TRP A 422 7.71 -63.37 41.07
CA TRP A 422 7.88 -62.36 42.13
C TRP A 422 9.33 -61.90 42.34
N GLN A 423 10.35 -62.70 41.97
CA GLN A 423 11.75 -62.27 42.04
C GLN A 423 12.04 -61.00 41.22
N HIS A 424 11.18 -60.63 40.27
CA HIS A 424 11.27 -59.40 39.48
C HIS A 424 10.32 -58.27 39.94
N VAL A 425 9.73 -58.35 41.15
CA VAL A 425 8.79 -57.33 41.71
C VAL A 425 9.39 -55.92 41.86
N LEU A 426 10.71 -55.76 41.71
CA LEU A 426 11.38 -54.46 41.69
C LEU A 426 11.41 -53.79 40.31
N LEU A 427 10.93 -54.46 39.25
CA LEU A 427 10.74 -53.84 37.93
C LEU A 427 9.53 -52.93 37.96
N GLU A 428 9.64 -51.77 37.33
CA GLU A 428 8.58 -50.75 37.30
C GLU A 428 8.18 -50.39 35.86
N PRO A 429 6.96 -49.87 35.64
CA PRO A 429 6.61 -49.28 34.35
C PRO A 429 7.60 -48.16 33.96
N MET A 430 7.91 -48.09 32.66
CA MET A 430 8.96 -47.30 32.00
C MET A 430 10.40 -47.78 32.18
N ASP A 431 10.68 -48.84 32.97
CA ASP A 431 12.01 -49.44 32.99
C ASP A 431 12.41 -50.02 31.63
N LEU A 432 13.72 -50.01 31.35
CA LEU A 432 14.32 -50.68 30.21
C LEU A 432 14.85 -52.05 30.65
N VAL A 433 14.55 -53.10 29.90
CA VAL A 433 15.13 -54.44 30.11
C VAL A 433 15.58 -55.03 28.78
N THR A 434 16.57 -55.93 28.81
CA THR A 434 16.86 -56.77 27.64
C THR A 434 16.13 -58.10 27.75
N VAL A 435 15.58 -58.58 26.64
CA VAL A 435 14.81 -59.82 26.55
C VAL A 435 15.50 -60.77 25.59
N THR A 436 15.67 -62.04 25.99
CA THR A 436 16.28 -63.10 25.19
C THR A 436 15.35 -64.30 25.14
N GLU A 437 14.89 -64.67 23.95
CA GLU A 437 14.00 -65.79 23.68
C GLU A 437 14.45 -66.52 22.41
N PRO A 438 15.20 -67.64 22.54
CA PRO A 438 15.80 -68.36 21.41
C PRO A 438 14.78 -68.91 20.40
N GLY A 439 13.60 -69.35 20.85
CA GLY A 439 12.53 -69.87 20.01
C GLY A 439 11.88 -68.82 19.10
N LEU A 440 11.95 -67.54 19.48
CA LEU A 440 11.54 -66.40 18.65
C LEU A 440 12.71 -65.70 17.95
N ASN A 441 13.93 -66.24 18.08
CA ASN A 441 15.17 -65.65 17.58
C ASN A 441 15.36 -64.20 18.09
N ILE A 442 15.10 -63.98 19.38
CA ILE A 442 15.32 -62.72 20.08
C ILE A 442 16.55 -62.88 20.98
N ASP A 443 17.54 -62.03 20.78
CA ASP A 443 18.79 -61.99 21.57
C ASP A 443 18.98 -60.58 22.14
N ARG A 444 18.98 -60.46 23.47
CA ARG A 444 19.16 -59.21 24.23
C ARG A 444 18.39 -58.00 23.69
N ARG A 445 17.15 -58.20 23.22
CA ARG A 445 16.32 -57.14 22.63
C ARG A 445 15.93 -56.13 23.71
N LEU A 446 16.32 -54.87 23.53
CA LEU A 446 15.96 -53.79 24.44
C LEU A 446 14.47 -53.47 24.29
N VAL A 447 13.71 -53.61 25.38
CA VAL A 447 12.29 -53.27 25.47
C VAL A 447 12.06 -52.34 26.65
N ARG A 448 11.00 -51.53 26.58
CA ARG A 448 10.53 -50.66 27.66
C ARG A 448 9.25 -51.23 28.24
N LEU A 449 9.18 -51.40 29.55
CA LEU A 449 7.97 -51.85 30.23
C LEU A 449 6.90 -50.74 30.18
N MET A 450 5.68 -51.06 29.79
CA MET A 450 4.57 -50.10 29.66
C MET A 450 3.50 -50.31 30.74
N SER A 451 3.24 -51.56 31.12
CA SER A 451 2.43 -51.89 32.30
C SER A 451 2.93 -53.18 32.96
N ILE A 452 2.70 -53.27 34.26
CA ILE A 452 2.95 -54.45 35.09
C ILE A 452 1.71 -54.63 35.97
N GLU A 453 1.10 -55.80 35.93
CA GLU A 453 -0.05 -56.18 36.76
C GLU A 453 0.33 -57.38 37.63
N GLU A 454 0.11 -57.28 38.94
CA GLU A 454 0.36 -58.34 39.92
C GLU A 454 -0.96 -59.06 40.24
N ASP A 455 -0.97 -60.40 40.17
CA ASP A 455 -2.12 -61.23 40.56
C ASP A 455 -2.02 -61.80 41.98
N GLU A 456 -3.10 -62.44 42.46
CA GLU A 456 -3.19 -62.97 43.83
C GLU A 456 -2.16 -64.08 44.14
N ASP A 457 -1.64 -64.76 43.12
CA ASP A 457 -0.62 -65.81 43.22
C ASP A 457 0.81 -65.25 43.09
N GLY A 458 0.95 -63.93 42.84
CA GLY A 458 2.23 -63.25 42.77
C GLY A 458 2.95 -63.36 41.43
N LYS A 459 2.21 -63.64 40.36
CA LYS A 459 2.70 -63.61 38.98
C LYS A 459 2.52 -62.19 38.43
N LEU A 460 3.58 -61.70 37.78
CA LEU A 460 3.63 -60.36 37.20
C LEU A 460 3.33 -60.47 35.70
N THR A 461 2.19 -59.94 35.25
CA THR A 461 1.86 -59.82 33.82
C THR A 461 2.41 -58.52 33.29
N VAL A 462 3.30 -58.60 32.31
CA VAL A 462 4.05 -57.46 31.78
C VAL A 462 3.69 -57.20 30.33
N VAL A 463 3.36 -55.94 30.02
CA VAL A 463 3.28 -55.44 28.64
C VAL A 463 4.45 -54.50 28.41
N ALA A 464 5.20 -54.71 27.34
CA ALA A 464 6.37 -53.91 26.97
C ALA A 464 6.33 -53.49 25.48
N GLU A 465 7.05 -52.44 25.14
CA GLU A 465 7.24 -51.97 23.75
C GLU A 465 8.71 -52.03 23.33
N ASP A 466 8.98 -51.96 22.04
CA ASP A 466 10.34 -51.75 21.53
C ASP A 466 10.99 -50.46 22.06
N ALA A 467 12.21 -50.56 22.57
CA ALA A 467 13.01 -49.40 22.98
C ALA A 467 14.08 -49.06 21.91
N LEU A 468 13.63 -48.51 20.78
CA LEU A 468 14.53 -48.12 19.68
C LEU A 468 15.27 -46.82 20.00
N LEU A 469 16.56 -46.91 20.29
CA LEU A 469 17.42 -45.74 20.49
C LEU A 469 17.54 -44.91 19.20
N GLY A 470 17.34 -43.60 19.32
CA GLY A 470 17.24 -42.63 18.23
C GLY A 470 15.81 -42.32 17.77
N VAL A 471 14.79 -42.97 18.35
CA VAL A 471 13.36 -42.69 18.07
C VAL A 471 12.75 -41.73 19.10
N GLY A 472 13.34 -41.63 20.29
CA GLY A 472 12.94 -40.70 21.35
C GLY A 472 13.45 -39.27 21.18
N SER A 473 14.15 -38.96 20.08
CA SER A 473 14.80 -37.67 19.82
C SER A 473 14.58 -37.18 18.38
N ALA A 474 14.36 -35.87 18.24
CA ALA A 474 14.08 -35.21 16.97
C ALA A 474 15.12 -34.12 16.67
N PRO A 475 15.65 -34.01 15.44
CA PRO A 475 16.47 -32.87 15.04
C PRO A 475 15.61 -31.60 14.95
N ASN A 476 16.03 -30.55 15.63
CA ASN A 476 15.32 -29.27 15.63
C ASN A 476 15.54 -28.52 14.30
N TYR A 477 14.50 -28.43 13.47
CA TYR A 477 14.49 -27.66 12.24
C TYR A 477 13.79 -26.30 12.45
N PRO A 478 14.41 -25.18 12.06
CA PRO A 478 13.77 -23.86 12.17
C PRO A 478 12.62 -23.74 11.16
N VAL A 479 11.38 -23.91 11.64
CA VAL A 479 10.18 -23.64 10.85
C VAL A 479 9.92 -22.14 10.83
N GLN A 480 9.87 -21.55 9.64
CA GLN A 480 9.49 -20.15 9.47
C GLN A 480 7.96 -20.02 9.61
N SER A 481 7.50 -19.16 10.51
CA SER A 481 6.08 -18.86 10.68
C SER A 481 5.48 -18.24 9.40
N LYS A 482 4.25 -18.65 9.06
CA LYS A 482 3.55 -18.16 7.87
C LYS A 482 3.08 -16.72 8.11
N ALA A 483 3.75 -15.71 7.56
CA ALA A 483 3.31 -14.31 7.71
C ALA A 483 1.92 -14.07 7.06
N GLY A 484 0.86 -14.28 7.84
CA GLY A 484 -0.52 -13.98 7.46
C GLY A 484 -0.81 -12.49 7.56
N TYR A 485 -1.66 -11.96 6.67
CA TYR A 485 -2.07 -10.56 6.72
C TYR A 485 -2.91 -10.28 7.99
N GLN A 486 -2.36 -9.50 8.92
CA GLN A 486 -3.03 -9.09 10.16
C GLN A 486 -3.68 -7.71 9.99
N GLY A 487 -4.97 -7.62 10.26
CA GLY A 487 -5.77 -6.41 10.01
C GLY A 487 -6.02 -5.55 11.24
N ASN A 488 -4.98 -5.08 11.94
CA ASN A 488 -5.17 -4.16 13.08
C ASN A 488 -5.71 -2.80 12.59
N GLN A 489 -7.02 -2.59 12.75
CA GLN A 489 -7.67 -1.37 12.24
C GLN A 489 -7.32 -0.08 13.01
N ASN A 490 -6.61 -0.22 14.14
CA ASN A 490 -6.14 0.89 14.97
C ASN A 490 -4.63 1.15 14.83
N ALA A 491 -3.93 0.45 13.92
CA ALA A 491 -2.52 0.73 13.63
C ALA A 491 -2.35 2.20 13.21
N ALA A 492 -1.39 2.89 13.82
CA ALA A 492 -1.12 4.28 13.51
C ALA A 492 -0.46 4.40 12.13
N PRO A 493 -0.84 5.36 11.28
CA PRO A 493 -0.28 5.51 9.93
C PRO A 493 1.15 6.06 9.90
N GLY A 494 1.71 6.45 11.04
CA GLY A 494 2.91 7.29 11.09
C GLY A 494 2.69 8.71 10.51
N PRO A 495 3.74 9.56 10.55
CA PRO A 495 3.72 10.85 9.88
C PRO A 495 3.90 10.71 8.36
N VAL A 496 3.52 11.75 7.62
CA VAL A 496 3.96 11.90 6.23
C VAL A 496 5.48 12.08 6.17
N LEU A 497 6.08 11.54 5.11
CA LEU A 497 7.42 11.96 4.66
C LEU A 497 7.38 13.42 4.21
N ALA A 498 8.54 14.07 4.15
CA ALA A 498 8.66 15.43 3.62
C ALA A 498 8.05 15.50 2.20
N PRO A 499 6.93 16.22 2.01
CA PRO A 499 6.19 16.23 0.76
C PRO A 499 6.89 17.13 -0.26
N ILE A 500 6.81 16.77 -1.54
CA ILE A 500 7.34 17.60 -2.63
C ILE A 500 6.20 18.46 -3.15
N ILE A 501 6.16 19.71 -2.70
CA ILE A 501 5.22 20.74 -3.17
C ILE A 501 5.94 21.63 -4.19
N PHE A 502 5.35 21.85 -5.35
CA PHE A 502 5.98 22.60 -6.45
C PHE A 502 4.95 23.34 -7.31
N ASN A 503 5.39 24.43 -7.94
CA ASN A 503 4.62 25.08 -9.00
C ASN A 503 4.83 24.28 -10.31
N PRO A 504 3.80 23.62 -10.86
CA PRO A 504 3.92 22.86 -12.11
C PRO A 504 4.19 23.81 -13.30
N PRO A 505 4.94 23.37 -14.33
CA PRO A 505 5.09 24.13 -15.56
C PRO A 505 3.74 24.49 -16.20
N ASP A 506 3.60 25.72 -16.71
CA ASP A 506 2.37 26.24 -17.35
C ASP A 506 1.86 25.34 -18.50
N SER A 507 2.70 24.45 -19.05
CA SER A 507 2.33 23.48 -20.09
C SER A 507 1.55 22.25 -19.62
N LEU A 508 1.47 22.00 -18.31
CA LEU A 508 0.60 21.00 -17.70
C LEU A 508 -0.80 21.55 -17.36
N LEU A 509 -1.00 22.87 -17.50
CA LEU A 509 -2.21 23.57 -17.10
C LEU A 509 -3.04 23.96 -18.33
N LEU A 510 -4.34 24.17 -18.13
CA LEU A 510 -5.19 24.75 -19.17
C LEU A 510 -4.89 26.25 -19.33
N PRO A 511 -5.10 26.85 -20.52
CA PRO A 511 -4.83 28.27 -20.75
C PRO A 511 -5.56 29.19 -19.76
N GLY A 512 -4.80 29.92 -18.95
CA GLY A 512 -5.32 30.86 -17.94
C GLY A 512 -5.49 30.28 -16.54
N GLU A 513 -5.22 28.99 -16.32
CA GLU A 513 -5.19 28.40 -14.97
C GLU A 513 -3.86 28.66 -14.25
N THR A 514 -3.93 28.79 -12.93
CA THR A 514 -2.78 28.82 -12.04
C THR A 514 -2.98 27.85 -10.89
N GLN A 515 -2.06 26.89 -10.74
CA GLN A 515 -2.14 25.80 -9.77
C GLN A 515 -0.80 25.61 -9.05
N VAL A 516 -0.83 24.99 -7.87
CA VAL A 516 0.33 24.42 -7.19
C VAL A 516 0.04 22.94 -6.92
N TRP A 517 1.04 22.09 -7.09
CA TRP A 517 0.88 20.63 -6.96
C TRP A 517 1.70 20.11 -5.77
N GLY A 518 1.24 19.03 -5.13
CA GLY A 518 1.97 18.39 -4.04
C GLY A 518 1.91 16.86 -4.11
N ALA A 519 3.06 16.24 -3.92
CA ALA A 519 3.21 14.80 -3.89
C ALA A 519 3.53 14.36 -2.44
N VAL A 520 2.68 13.49 -1.89
CA VAL A 520 2.67 13.11 -0.46
C VAL A 520 2.73 11.60 -0.33
N ALA A 521 3.52 11.09 0.63
CA ALA A 521 3.58 9.68 0.97
C ALA A 521 3.88 9.50 2.46
N GLY A 522 3.42 8.42 3.06
CA GLY A 522 3.89 7.96 4.37
C GLY A 522 5.03 6.95 4.25
N ALA A 523 5.84 6.86 5.31
CA ALA A 523 6.89 5.85 5.43
C ALA A 523 6.33 4.48 5.86
N ASP A 524 5.38 4.47 6.80
CA ASP A 524 4.80 3.27 7.42
C ASP A 524 3.99 2.43 6.41
N GLU A 525 3.96 1.11 6.55
CA GLU A 525 3.13 0.23 5.72
C GLU A 525 1.63 0.47 5.95
N ASN A 526 1.24 0.83 7.17
CA ASN A 526 -0.14 1.13 7.56
C ASN A 526 -0.67 2.46 7.01
N TRP A 527 0.17 3.31 6.42
CA TRP A 527 -0.26 4.61 5.89
C TRP A 527 -1.19 4.45 4.67
N GLY A 528 -2.44 4.90 4.81
CA GLY A 528 -3.47 4.79 3.76
C GLY A 528 -3.69 6.09 2.97
N GLY A 529 -3.37 7.23 3.58
CA GLY A 529 -3.59 8.54 2.98
C GLY A 529 -3.47 9.68 3.99
N CYS A 530 -3.86 10.88 3.59
CA CYS A 530 -3.92 12.04 4.46
C CYS A 530 -5.02 13.04 4.09
N GLU A 531 -5.52 13.77 5.07
CA GLU A 531 -6.31 14.98 4.83
C GLU A 531 -5.39 16.18 4.60
N VAL A 532 -5.71 16.99 3.60
CA VAL A 532 -4.99 18.23 3.28
C VAL A 532 -5.67 19.41 3.95
N TRP A 533 -4.91 20.14 4.74
CA TRP A 533 -5.35 21.33 5.46
C TRP A 533 -4.52 22.53 5.00
N ILE A 534 -5.16 23.61 4.53
CA ILE A 534 -4.48 24.81 4.01
C ILE A 534 -4.73 26.01 4.92
N SER A 535 -3.71 26.85 5.09
CA SER A 535 -3.77 28.17 5.70
C SER A 535 -3.11 29.23 4.80
N ALA A 536 -3.56 30.49 4.92
CA ALA A 536 -2.97 31.67 4.29
C ALA A 536 -2.20 32.58 5.29
N ASP A 537 -2.16 32.22 6.57
CA ASP A 537 -1.50 32.96 7.66
C ASP A 537 -0.47 32.12 8.46
N GLY A 538 -0.52 30.79 8.35
CA GLY A 538 0.28 29.83 9.12
C GLY A 538 -0.43 29.23 10.34
N ASP A 539 -1.54 29.83 10.77
CA ASP A 539 -2.25 29.52 12.02
C ASP A 539 -3.66 28.94 11.80
N SER A 540 -4.44 29.55 10.91
CA SER A 540 -5.85 29.26 10.64
C SER A 540 -6.04 28.24 9.52
N TYR A 541 -6.00 26.94 9.86
CA TYR A 541 -6.14 25.86 8.88
C TYR A 541 -7.59 25.50 8.56
N ARG A 542 -7.90 25.29 7.28
CA ARG A 542 -9.14 24.66 6.80
C ARG A 542 -8.85 23.38 6.03
N MET A 543 -9.64 22.33 6.27
CA MET A 543 -9.62 21.11 5.47
C MET A 543 -10.09 21.43 4.04
N VAL A 544 -9.43 20.82 3.05
CA VAL A 544 -9.73 21.03 1.62
C VAL A 544 -10.13 19.73 0.95
N GLU A 545 -9.35 18.66 1.13
CA GLU A 545 -9.60 17.36 0.49
C GLU A 545 -8.87 16.23 1.24
N SER A 546 -9.17 14.98 0.90
CA SER A 546 -8.44 13.78 1.37
C SER A 546 -7.77 13.08 0.19
N ILE A 547 -6.48 12.76 0.34
CA ILE A 547 -5.68 12.00 -0.63
C ILE A 547 -5.57 10.57 -0.13
N TYR A 548 -5.76 9.60 -1.04
CA TYR A 548 -5.62 8.18 -0.78
C TYR A 548 -4.44 7.61 -1.58
N GLY A 549 -3.69 6.69 -0.98
CA GLY A 549 -2.52 6.10 -1.62
C GLY A 549 -1.30 7.03 -1.67
N ARG A 550 -0.13 6.43 -1.96
CA ARG A 550 1.19 7.08 -1.86
C ARG A 550 1.57 7.70 -3.20
N ALA A 551 1.97 8.97 -3.20
CA ALA A 551 2.68 9.54 -4.34
C ALA A 551 4.08 8.92 -4.46
N ARG A 552 4.53 8.65 -5.69
CA ARG A 552 5.88 8.13 -5.96
C ARG A 552 6.90 9.26 -5.97
N ILE A 553 7.32 9.66 -4.77
CA ILE A 553 8.32 10.70 -4.50
C ILE A 553 9.71 10.13 -4.19
N GLY A 554 10.75 10.90 -4.48
CA GLY A 554 12.14 10.51 -4.26
C GLY A 554 13.14 11.64 -4.48
N GLN A 555 14.42 11.28 -4.54
CA GLN A 555 15.52 12.19 -4.88
C GLN A 555 16.53 11.53 -5.82
N LEU A 556 17.32 12.33 -6.54
CA LEU A 556 18.40 11.85 -7.39
C LEU A 556 19.61 11.38 -6.55
N THR A 557 20.12 10.18 -6.83
CA THR A 557 21.32 9.63 -6.17
C THR A 557 22.63 9.94 -6.90
N ALA A 558 22.55 10.47 -8.12
CA ALA A 558 23.66 10.97 -8.91
C ALA A 558 23.21 12.18 -9.75
N PRO A 559 24.11 13.10 -10.12
CA PRO A 559 23.75 14.21 -10.98
C PRO A 559 23.35 13.74 -12.39
N LEU A 560 22.32 14.36 -12.96
CA LEU A 560 21.92 14.18 -14.35
C LEU A 560 22.45 15.37 -15.18
N ALA A 561 23.31 15.11 -16.15
CA ALA A 561 23.84 16.13 -17.04
C ALA A 561 22.78 16.66 -18.04
N VAL A 562 23.07 17.78 -18.68
CA VAL A 562 22.31 18.25 -19.86
C VAL A 562 22.51 17.23 -20.99
N GLY A 563 21.42 16.76 -21.58
CA GLY A 563 21.42 15.82 -22.71
C GLY A 563 20.54 16.31 -23.86
N VAL A 564 20.65 15.66 -25.02
CA VAL A 564 19.79 15.91 -26.19
C VAL A 564 18.60 14.95 -26.15
N ASP A 565 17.40 15.40 -26.49
CA ASP A 565 16.20 14.54 -26.56
C ASP A 565 16.16 13.73 -27.88
N PRO A 566 15.95 12.40 -27.87
CA PRO A 566 15.92 11.50 -26.72
C PRO A 566 17.32 11.23 -26.13
N ASP A 567 17.44 11.34 -24.82
CA ASP A 567 18.71 11.19 -24.09
C ASP A 567 18.93 9.71 -23.78
N VAL A 568 19.71 9.08 -24.65
CA VAL A 568 20.12 7.66 -24.59
C VAL A 568 21.50 7.47 -23.96
N THR A 569 22.15 8.55 -23.52
CA THR A 569 23.52 8.52 -22.99
C THR A 569 23.53 8.68 -21.46
N ASN A 570 22.75 9.62 -20.93
CA ASN A 570 22.67 9.81 -19.50
C ASN A 570 21.69 8.83 -18.84
N THR A 571 21.95 8.51 -17.57
CA THR A 571 21.08 7.65 -16.75
C THR A 571 20.57 8.46 -15.57
N LEU A 572 19.24 8.58 -15.44
CA LEU A 572 18.60 9.24 -14.31
C LEU A 572 18.52 8.24 -13.15
N LYS A 573 19.33 8.45 -12.12
CA LYS A 573 19.39 7.57 -10.94
C LYS A 573 18.56 8.15 -9.81
N VAL A 574 17.55 7.41 -9.33
CA VAL A 574 16.59 7.88 -8.33
C VAL A 574 16.48 6.90 -7.17
N GLN A 575 16.30 7.45 -5.96
CA GLN A 575 15.87 6.71 -4.78
C GLN A 575 14.47 7.20 -4.41
N LEU A 576 13.49 6.29 -4.38
CA LEU A 576 12.17 6.58 -3.83
C LEU A 576 12.23 6.64 -2.29
N SER A 577 11.47 7.58 -1.72
CA SER A 577 11.42 7.82 -0.27
C SER A 577 10.46 6.87 0.47
N ALA A 578 9.62 6.13 -0.26
CA ALA A 578 8.65 5.17 0.28
C ALA A 578 8.58 3.93 -0.62
N ALA A 579 7.98 2.85 -0.11
CA ALA A 579 7.71 1.65 -0.89
C ALA A 579 6.81 1.97 -2.10
N GLY A 580 7.34 1.73 -3.30
CA GLY A 580 6.67 1.98 -4.57
C GLY A 580 7.52 1.48 -5.74
N GLN A 581 6.89 1.19 -6.87
CA GLN A 581 7.56 0.67 -8.06
C GLN A 581 7.54 1.67 -9.22
N LEU A 582 8.69 1.81 -9.87
CA LEU A 582 8.80 2.37 -11.22
C LEU A 582 8.89 1.21 -12.22
N THR A 583 7.83 1.02 -12.99
CA THR A 583 7.79 0.06 -14.11
C THR A 583 8.40 0.68 -15.36
N ALA A 584 9.09 -0.15 -16.14
CA ALA A 584 9.50 0.19 -17.50
C ALA A 584 8.27 0.30 -18.42
N ALA A 585 8.42 1.01 -19.53
CA ALA A 585 7.40 1.25 -20.54
C ALA A 585 7.95 0.97 -21.95
N THR A 586 7.09 0.91 -22.95
CA THR A 586 7.52 0.88 -24.36
C THR A 586 8.06 2.23 -24.82
N THR A 587 8.82 2.26 -25.92
CA THR A 587 9.28 3.52 -26.54
C THR A 587 8.10 4.45 -26.85
N THR A 588 7.00 3.92 -27.39
CA THR A 588 5.78 4.69 -27.70
C THR A 588 5.14 5.33 -26.46
N GLU A 589 5.17 4.64 -25.32
CA GLU A 589 4.65 5.14 -24.05
C GLU A 589 5.57 6.20 -23.41
N ALA A 590 6.89 6.03 -23.51
CA ALA A 590 7.85 7.08 -23.13
C ALA A 590 7.71 8.33 -24.03
N ASP A 591 7.46 8.12 -25.32
CA ASP A 591 7.30 9.17 -26.33
C ASP A 591 5.94 9.87 -26.25
N SER A 592 4.87 9.20 -25.81
CA SER A 592 3.58 9.83 -25.48
C SER A 592 3.61 10.52 -24.12
N GLY A 593 4.47 10.06 -23.21
CA GLY A 593 4.66 10.64 -21.87
C GLY A 593 3.92 9.89 -20.76
N ALA A 594 3.55 8.62 -20.98
CA ALA A 594 2.89 7.80 -19.97
C ALA A 594 3.69 7.69 -18.66
N THR A 595 5.03 7.75 -18.74
CA THR A 595 5.99 7.70 -17.61
C THR A 595 6.42 9.09 -17.11
N LEU A 596 5.62 10.14 -17.32
CA LEU A 596 5.99 11.52 -16.97
C LEU A 596 6.39 11.68 -15.50
N CYS A 597 7.55 12.27 -15.29
CA CYS A 597 8.12 12.65 -14.00
C CYS A 597 8.45 14.14 -14.00
N TRP A 598 8.30 14.78 -12.86
CA TRP A 598 8.85 16.10 -12.58
C TRP A 598 10.16 15.93 -11.80
N VAL A 599 11.22 16.54 -12.32
CA VAL A 599 12.57 16.50 -11.76
C VAL A 599 13.06 17.94 -11.67
N ASN A 600 12.97 18.54 -10.48
CA ASN A 600 13.51 19.88 -10.19
C ASN A 600 13.20 20.95 -11.27
N GLY A 601 11.95 20.98 -11.76
CA GLY A 601 11.48 21.92 -12.80
C GLY A 601 11.48 21.38 -14.24
N GLU A 602 12.24 20.33 -14.55
CA GLU A 602 12.18 19.64 -15.84
C GLU A 602 11.11 18.53 -15.80
N LEU A 603 10.38 18.36 -16.91
CA LEU A 603 9.51 17.21 -17.12
C LEU A 603 10.25 16.18 -17.98
N ILE A 604 10.39 14.95 -17.46
CA ILE A 604 11.14 13.86 -18.09
C ILE A 604 10.23 12.63 -18.17
N SER A 605 10.25 11.92 -19.29
CA SER A 605 9.67 10.57 -19.40
C SER A 605 10.78 9.56 -19.65
N TYR A 606 10.60 8.32 -19.23
CA TYR A 606 11.62 7.27 -19.36
C TYR A 606 11.01 6.00 -19.99
N ARG A 607 11.82 5.21 -20.69
CA ARG A 607 11.43 3.88 -21.17
C ARG A 607 11.88 2.80 -20.19
N ASP A 608 13.17 2.78 -19.89
CA ASP A 608 13.78 1.71 -19.12
C ASP A 608 13.74 2.07 -17.63
N ALA A 609 13.43 1.08 -16.78
CA ALA A 609 13.54 1.20 -15.32
C ALA A 609 14.16 -0.06 -14.75
N THR A 610 15.43 0.03 -14.35
CA THR A 610 16.18 -1.08 -13.74
C THR A 610 16.28 -0.85 -12.24
N LEU A 611 15.71 -1.77 -11.46
CA LEU A 611 15.86 -1.79 -9.99
C LEU A 611 17.32 -2.14 -9.63
N THR A 612 17.93 -1.34 -8.75
CA THR A 612 19.32 -1.51 -8.29
C THR A 612 19.45 -1.73 -6.78
N GLY A 613 18.34 -1.62 -6.05
CA GLY A 613 18.22 -1.76 -4.60
C GLY A 613 16.79 -1.40 -4.17
N ALA A 614 16.45 -1.52 -2.89
CA ALA A 614 15.10 -1.22 -2.40
C ALA A 614 14.70 0.24 -2.70
N GLY A 615 13.73 0.45 -3.60
CA GLY A 615 13.31 1.78 -4.07
C GLY A 615 14.32 2.52 -4.96
N ALA A 616 15.47 1.91 -5.28
CA ALA A 616 16.53 2.51 -6.08
C ALA A 616 16.42 2.09 -7.56
N TYR A 617 16.37 3.07 -8.47
CA TYR A 617 16.19 2.82 -9.91
C TYR A 617 17.21 3.58 -10.77
N ASN A 618 17.73 2.90 -11.78
CA ASN A 618 18.34 3.52 -12.96
C ASN A 618 17.28 3.65 -14.05
N LEU A 619 17.00 4.87 -14.50
CA LEU A 619 16.08 5.17 -15.60
C LEU A 619 16.87 5.57 -16.85
N GLN A 620 16.54 4.97 -18.00
CA GLN A 620 17.24 5.19 -19.28
C GLN A 620 16.26 5.35 -20.45
N TYR A 621 16.79 5.81 -21.59
CA TYR A 621 16.03 6.35 -22.72
C TYR A 621 15.09 7.46 -22.22
N LEU A 622 15.69 8.60 -21.89
CA LEU A 622 15.00 9.71 -21.25
C LEU A 622 14.50 10.67 -22.32
N ARG A 623 13.18 10.87 -22.41
CA ARG A 623 12.62 11.98 -23.16
C ARG A 623 12.74 13.25 -22.30
N ARG A 624 13.63 14.17 -22.69
CA ARG A 624 14.01 15.38 -21.95
C ARG A 624 13.09 16.56 -22.30
N GLY A 625 12.96 17.53 -21.40
CA GLY A 625 12.24 18.79 -21.68
C GLY A 625 10.78 18.61 -22.13
N ARG A 626 10.11 17.56 -21.65
CA ARG A 626 8.72 17.23 -22.03
C ARG A 626 7.82 18.45 -21.84
N LEU A 627 6.83 18.57 -22.74
CA LEU A 627 5.85 19.65 -22.74
C LEU A 627 6.48 21.07 -22.71
N ARG A 628 7.69 21.27 -23.27
CA ARG A 628 8.43 22.56 -23.29
C ARG A 628 8.98 23.02 -21.93
N SER A 629 9.17 22.10 -20.99
CA SER A 629 10.02 22.36 -19.82
C SER A 629 11.50 22.50 -20.24
N SER A 630 12.28 23.26 -19.48
CA SER A 630 13.68 23.52 -19.82
C SER A 630 14.56 22.30 -19.52
N VAL A 631 15.36 21.86 -20.49
CA VAL A 631 16.39 20.83 -20.28
C VAL A 631 17.55 21.44 -19.50
N ILE A 632 17.81 20.95 -18.29
CA ILE A 632 18.86 21.48 -17.40
C ILE A 632 19.73 20.34 -16.83
N SER A 633 20.80 20.70 -16.13
CA SER A 633 21.53 19.77 -15.26
C SER A 633 20.86 19.69 -13.89
N HIS A 634 20.76 18.48 -13.35
CA HIS A 634 20.17 18.23 -12.02
C HIS A 634 21.25 17.73 -11.07
N PRO A 635 21.41 18.32 -9.87
CA PRO A 635 22.37 17.84 -8.88
C PRO A 635 21.90 16.55 -8.19
N VAL A 636 22.81 15.91 -7.45
CA VAL A 636 22.44 14.90 -6.44
C VAL A 636 21.52 15.53 -5.38
N GLY A 637 20.56 14.78 -4.86
CA GLY A 637 19.53 15.27 -3.93
C GLY A 637 18.39 16.05 -4.58
N ALA A 638 18.42 16.29 -5.90
CA ALA A 638 17.34 16.97 -6.61
C ALA A 638 16.01 16.20 -6.45
N PRO A 639 14.88 16.89 -6.18
CA PRO A 639 13.59 16.25 -5.94
C PRO A 639 13.03 15.59 -7.21
N PHE A 640 12.50 14.38 -7.03
CA PHE A 640 11.87 13.56 -8.08
C PHE A 640 10.43 13.24 -7.69
N VAL A 641 9.50 13.44 -8.63
CA VAL A 641 8.08 13.07 -8.49
C VAL A 641 7.63 12.38 -9.76
N ARG A 642 7.11 11.15 -9.66
CA ARG A 642 6.35 10.54 -10.76
C ARG A 642 4.94 11.15 -10.80
N LEU A 643 4.52 11.68 -11.95
CA LEU A 643 3.23 12.36 -12.10
C LEU A 643 2.14 11.34 -12.47
N ASP A 644 1.42 10.87 -11.44
CA ASP A 644 0.33 9.90 -11.53
C ASP A 644 -0.89 10.35 -10.70
N ASP A 645 -1.76 9.41 -10.32
CA ASP A 645 -3.07 9.68 -9.71
C ASP A 645 -2.99 10.25 -8.28
N ALA A 646 -1.85 10.12 -7.59
CA ALA A 646 -1.68 10.51 -6.18
C ALA A 646 -1.10 11.93 -5.99
N ILE A 647 -1.38 12.85 -6.93
CA ILE A 647 -0.88 14.23 -6.90
C ILE A 647 -1.98 15.21 -6.49
N TRP A 648 -1.80 15.85 -5.34
CA TRP A 648 -2.61 16.97 -4.88
C TRP A 648 -2.49 18.17 -5.82
N LYS A 649 -3.60 18.89 -6.05
CA LYS A 649 -3.63 20.10 -6.88
C LYS A 649 -4.46 21.18 -6.18
N TYR A 650 -3.92 22.39 -6.12
CA TYR A 650 -4.62 23.55 -5.56
C TYR A 650 -4.56 24.73 -6.53
N SER A 651 -5.73 25.12 -7.04
CA SER A 651 -5.89 26.28 -7.91
C SER A 651 -5.93 27.58 -7.10
N TYR A 652 -5.24 28.60 -7.60
CA TYR A 652 -5.19 29.94 -7.02
C TYR A 652 -5.47 31.01 -8.08
N THR A 653 -5.80 32.23 -7.66
CA THR A 653 -6.10 33.37 -8.55
C THR A 653 -4.88 34.25 -8.79
N VAL A 654 -4.92 35.08 -9.84
CA VAL A 654 -3.79 35.95 -10.25
C VAL A 654 -3.36 36.93 -9.14
N ASP A 655 -4.28 37.39 -8.29
CA ASP A 655 -3.96 38.24 -7.13
C ASP A 655 -3.21 37.51 -6.01
N GLN A 656 -3.12 36.18 -6.05
CA GLN A 656 -2.40 35.36 -5.08
C GLN A 656 -0.96 35.05 -5.51
N ILE A 657 -0.55 35.45 -6.72
CA ILE A 657 0.84 35.31 -7.18
C ILE A 657 1.77 36.10 -6.25
N GLY A 658 2.85 35.47 -5.81
CA GLY A 658 3.82 35.99 -4.85
C GLY A 658 3.43 35.82 -3.37
N LYS A 659 2.21 35.35 -3.06
CA LYS A 659 1.81 35.03 -1.68
C LYS A 659 2.31 33.62 -1.28
N THR A 660 2.57 33.45 0.00
CA THR A 660 2.90 32.14 0.60
C THR A 660 1.64 31.48 1.14
N VAL A 661 1.53 30.17 0.98
CA VAL A 661 0.49 29.33 1.61
C VAL A 661 1.13 28.22 2.44
N TRP A 662 0.46 27.84 3.52
CA TRP A 662 0.88 26.77 4.43
C TRP A 662 -0.06 25.57 4.29
N VAL A 663 0.51 24.37 4.34
CA VAL A 663 -0.20 23.11 4.13
C VAL A 663 0.22 22.11 5.20
N LYS A 664 -0.76 21.52 5.88
CA LYS A 664 -0.60 20.38 6.79
C LYS A 664 -1.21 19.13 6.16
N PHE A 665 -0.56 17.98 6.32
CA PHE A 665 -1.01 16.69 5.81
C PHE A 665 -1.25 15.75 6.98
N ARG A 666 -2.52 15.52 7.33
CA ARG A 666 -2.94 14.77 8.52
C ARG A 666 -3.21 13.31 8.15
N SER A 667 -2.29 12.41 8.50
CA SER A 667 -2.34 11.02 8.03
C SER A 667 -3.49 10.22 8.63
N PHE A 668 -3.98 9.23 7.87
CA PHE A 668 -4.87 8.15 8.31
C PHE A 668 -4.39 6.80 7.77
N ASN A 669 -4.78 5.70 8.41
CA ASN A 669 -4.33 4.35 8.05
C ASN A 669 -5.08 3.76 6.84
N VAL A 670 -4.66 2.59 6.35
CA VAL A 670 -5.29 1.91 5.19
C VAL A 670 -6.81 1.65 5.33
N PHE A 671 -7.35 1.73 6.56
CA PHE A 671 -8.78 1.59 6.84
C PHE A 671 -9.51 2.94 7.01
N GLY A 672 -8.84 4.08 6.77
CA GLY A 672 -9.39 5.42 6.99
C GLY A 672 -9.51 5.81 8.48
N ARG A 673 -8.81 5.10 9.37
CA ARG A 673 -8.83 5.29 10.83
C ARG A 673 -7.50 5.84 11.35
N ALA A 674 -7.37 5.94 12.68
CA ALA A 674 -6.18 6.40 13.39
C ALA A 674 -5.62 7.76 12.88
N LEU A 675 -6.54 8.72 12.65
CA LEU A 675 -6.20 10.09 12.27
C LEU A 675 -5.24 10.74 13.26
N GLN A 676 -4.17 11.36 12.76
CA GLN A 676 -3.27 12.17 13.59
C GLN A 676 -3.99 13.42 14.13
N ASP A 677 -3.53 13.95 15.27
CA ASP A 677 -3.96 15.27 15.73
C ASP A 677 -3.39 16.35 14.79
N LEU A 678 -4.21 17.35 14.45
CA LEU A 678 -3.79 18.47 13.59
C LEU A 678 -2.75 19.38 14.27
N ALA A 679 -2.71 19.40 15.61
CA ALA A 679 -1.69 20.11 16.38
C ALA A 679 -0.28 19.55 16.11
N ASP A 680 -0.14 18.22 16.15
CA ASP A 680 1.15 17.51 16.03
C ASP A 680 1.66 17.40 14.59
N VAL A 681 0.82 17.69 13.59
CA VAL A 681 1.20 17.63 12.16
C VAL A 681 2.07 18.82 11.76
N THR A 682 3.24 18.55 11.19
CA THR A 682 4.16 19.53 10.60
C THR A 682 3.51 20.32 9.47
N ALA A 683 3.70 21.65 9.48
CA ALA A 683 3.29 22.55 8.41
C ALA A 683 4.41 22.74 7.37
N TYR A 684 4.04 22.72 6.09
CA TYR A 684 4.93 22.96 4.95
C TYR A 684 4.45 24.20 4.20
N SER A 685 5.36 25.04 3.69
CA SER A 685 5.01 26.30 3.02
C SER A 685 5.52 26.37 1.59
N ILE A 686 4.73 26.98 0.69
CA ILE A 686 5.17 27.29 -0.69
C ILE A 686 4.69 28.67 -1.12
N THR A 687 5.53 29.37 -1.91
CA THR A 687 5.15 30.62 -2.59
C THR A 687 4.49 30.30 -3.93
N LEU A 688 3.30 30.85 -4.15
CA LEU A 688 2.50 30.67 -5.35
C LEU A 688 3.09 31.50 -6.49
N ASN A 689 3.67 30.86 -7.50
CA ASN A 689 4.25 31.56 -8.64
C ASN A 689 4.26 30.67 -9.91
N PRO A 690 3.59 31.03 -11.01
CA PRO A 690 3.49 30.17 -12.19
C PRO A 690 4.85 29.90 -12.84
N ALA A 691 5.15 28.62 -13.07
CA ALA A 691 6.40 28.18 -13.70
C ALA A 691 6.27 28.25 -15.22
N ARG A 692 6.59 29.43 -15.78
CA ARG A 692 6.41 29.69 -17.22
C ARG A 692 7.30 28.82 -18.10
N VAL A 693 6.74 28.36 -19.22
CA VAL A 693 7.46 27.68 -20.29
C VAL A 693 7.65 28.58 -21.51
N VAL A 694 8.66 28.28 -22.33
CA VAL A 694 8.91 28.94 -23.61
C VAL A 694 7.67 28.83 -24.53
N PRO A 695 7.28 29.91 -25.25
CA PRO A 695 6.10 29.87 -26.10
C PRO A 695 6.28 28.91 -27.28
N THR A 696 5.18 28.53 -27.93
CA THR A 696 5.28 27.82 -29.23
C THR A 696 5.77 28.80 -30.30
N ALA A 697 6.32 28.29 -31.39
CA ALA A 697 6.60 29.10 -32.57
C ALA A 697 5.30 29.70 -33.16
N ALA A 698 5.44 30.78 -33.92
CA ALA A 698 4.33 31.42 -34.65
C ALA A 698 3.74 30.45 -35.68
N GLN A 699 2.42 30.35 -35.78
CA GLN A 699 1.75 29.43 -36.68
C GLN A 699 1.21 30.15 -37.92
N GLY A 700 1.22 29.48 -39.08
CA GLY A 700 0.61 30.02 -40.30
C GLY A 700 1.20 31.34 -40.78
N LEU A 701 2.52 31.55 -40.65
CA LEU A 701 3.19 32.73 -41.19
C LEU A 701 3.05 32.75 -42.72
N LEU A 702 2.28 33.71 -43.22
CA LEU A 702 1.90 33.81 -44.63
C LEU A 702 2.01 35.25 -45.16
N LEU A 703 2.19 35.37 -46.48
CA LEU A 703 2.17 36.64 -47.19
C LEU A 703 0.72 37.09 -47.38
N VAL A 704 0.41 38.33 -47.01
CA VAL A 704 -0.92 38.93 -47.14
C VAL A 704 -0.98 39.66 -48.48
N GLY A 705 -1.63 39.03 -49.45
CA GLY A 705 -1.69 39.50 -50.84
C GLY A 705 -0.48 39.08 -51.67
N ALA A 706 -0.31 39.67 -52.86
CA ALA A 706 0.88 39.49 -53.68
C ALA A 706 1.96 40.52 -53.32
N PHE A 707 3.24 40.16 -53.48
CA PHE A 707 4.36 41.08 -53.25
C PHE A 707 4.61 41.95 -54.50
N GLU A 708 3.60 42.75 -54.84
CA GLU A 708 3.52 43.63 -56.01
C GLU A 708 3.42 45.12 -55.60
N ALA A 709 2.91 45.40 -54.40
CA ALA A 709 2.87 46.76 -53.86
C ALA A 709 4.29 47.32 -53.57
N PRO A 710 4.46 48.63 -53.31
CA PRO A 710 5.69 49.19 -52.72
C PRO A 710 5.91 48.76 -51.25
N TYR A 711 5.37 47.60 -50.86
CA TYR A 711 5.54 46.92 -49.57
C TYR A 711 5.16 45.45 -49.73
N PHE A 712 5.53 44.63 -48.74
CA PHE A 712 4.82 43.38 -48.46
C PHE A 712 4.29 43.39 -47.03
N ALA A 713 3.18 42.69 -46.80
CA ALA A 713 2.65 42.44 -45.47
C ALA A 713 2.65 40.94 -45.20
N VAL A 714 2.95 40.54 -43.97
CA VAL A 714 2.81 39.17 -43.48
C VAL A 714 1.88 39.13 -42.29
N SER A 715 1.20 38.00 -42.10
CA SER A 715 0.39 37.70 -40.92
C SER A 715 0.72 36.30 -40.40
N TRP A 716 0.44 36.07 -39.12
CA TRP A 716 0.58 34.79 -38.47
C TRP A 716 -0.42 34.69 -37.31
N THR A 717 -0.59 33.50 -36.76
CA THR A 717 -1.24 33.27 -35.46
C THR A 717 -0.16 33.23 -34.38
N ALA A 718 -0.36 33.99 -33.30
CA ALA A 718 0.57 34.01 -32.16
C ALA A 718 0.75 32.61 -31.56
N GLY A 719 1.97 32.30 -31.14
CA GLY A 719 2.26 31.06 -30.43
C GLY A 719 1.61 31.00 -29.04
N SER A 720 1.25 29.81 -28.59
CA SER A 720 0.68 29.62 -27.25
C SER A 720 1.69 30.03 -26.18
N ASN A 721 1.21 30.79 -25.18
CA ASN A 721 1.98 31.38 -24.07
C ASN A 721 2.92 32.53 -24.48
N ALA A 722 2.80 33.09 -25.69
CA ALA A 722 3.60 34.26 -26.10
C ALA A 722 3.05 35.56 -25.49
N ALA A 723 3.94 36.40 -24.99
CA ALA A 723 3.63 37.74 -24.47
C ALA A 723 3.97 38.83 -25.51
N ASP A 724 5.11 38.70 -26.18
CA ASP A 724 5.56 39.55 -27.27
C ASP A 724 6.34 38.73 -28.32
N ARG A 725 6.86 39.38 -29.37
CA ARG A 725 7.59 38.70 -30.45
C ARG A 725 8.57 39.61 -31.17
N ILE A 726 9.63 39.00 -31.69
CA ILE A 726 10.67 39.63 -32.51
C ILE A 726 10.42 39.28 -33.97
N ILE A 727 10.38 40.29 -34.83
CA ILE A 727 10.33 40.17 -36.29
C ILE A 727 11.72 40.48 -36.84
N ARG A 728 12.27 39.64 -37.71
CA ARG A 728 13.50 39.95 -38.45
C ARG A 728 13.24 39.92 -39.95
N ILE A 729 13.81 40.88 -40.65
CA ILE A 729 13.86 40.88 -42.12
C ILE A 729 15.29 40.59 -42.54
N ARG A 730 15.46 39.60 -43.40
CA ARG A 730 16.76 39.21 -43.96
C ARG A 730 16.72 39.23 -45.47
N ASN A 731 17.87 39.46 -46.09
CA ASN A 731 18.06 39.19 -47.51
C ASN A 731 18.02 37.65 -47.73
N ALA A 732 17.12 37.15 -48.59
CA ALA A 732 16.93 35.71 -48.74
C ALA A 732 18.10 34.98 -49.42
N SER A 733 18.94 35.69 -50.18
CA SER A 733 20.06 35.11 -50.94
C SER A 733 21.33 34.86 -50.12
N ASN A 734 21.61 35.69 -49.12
CA ASN A 734 22.82 35.63 -48.30
C ASN A 734 22.54 35.60 -46.78
N ASN A 735 21.27 35.58 -46.38
CA ASN A 735 20.78 35.55 -45.01
C ASN A 735 21.23 36.74 -44.11
N ALA A 736 21.73 37.82 -44.70
CA ALA A 736 22.12 39.04 -43.98
C ALA A 736 20.91 39.67 -43.27
N LEU A 737 21.07 40.05 -42.00
CA LEU A 737 20.04 40.74 -41.23
C LEU A 737 19.93 42.19 -41.72
N LEU A 738 18.73 42.58 -42.15
CA LEU A 738 18.41 43.92 -42.62
C LEU A 738 17.70 44.73 -41.52
N ARG A 739 16.76 44.09 -40.79
CA ARG A 739 15.97 44.74 -39.73
C ARG A 739 15.59 43.77 -38.62
N GLU A 740 15.47 44.28 -37.40
CA GLU A 740 14.86 43.60 -36.25
C GLU A 740 13.87 44.55 -35.55
N VAL A 741 12.67 44.06 -35.20
CA VAL A 741 11.59 44.84 -34.54
C VAL A 741 10.92 43.99 -33.47
N ILE A 742 10.59 44.57 -32.32
CA ILE A 742 9.77 43.93 -31.29
C ILE A 742 8.32 44.43 -31.40
N THR A 743 7.35 43.53 -31.34
CA THR A 743 5.91 43.86 -31.43
C THR A 743 5.05 42.94 -30.57
N THR A 744 3.84 43.39 -30.24
CA THR A 744 2.77 42.57 -29.64
C THR A 744 1.66 42.23 -30.65
N GLY A 745 1.69 42.81 -31.85
CA GLY A 745 0.78 42.47 -32.95
C GLY A 745 1.12 41.13 -33.60
N THR A 746 0.24 40.64 -34.50
CA THR A 746 0.40 39.39 -35.26
C THR A 746 0.44 39.60 -36.77
N THR A 747 0.73 40.85 -37.17
CA THR A 747 0.96 41.27 -38.55
C THR A 747 2.20 42.17 -38.60
N PHE A 748 2.89 42.18 -39.74
CA PHE A 748 4.02 43.07 -39.98
C PHE A 748 4.05 43.49 -41.45
N THR A 749 4.31 44.76 -41.71
CA THR A 749 4.41 45.31 -43.06
C THR A 749 5.79 45.92 -43.25
N TYR A 750 6.48 45.52 -44.32
CA TYR A 750 7.80 46.03 -44.68
C TYR A 750 7.68 46.90 -45.93
N GLN A 751 7.94 48.20 -45.80
CA GLN A 751 7.79 49.15 -46.89
C GLN A 751 9.05 49.23 -47.75
N ARG A 752 8.90 49.64 -49.01
CA ARG A 752 10.04 49.95 -49.89
C ARG A 752 10.92 51.08 -49.33
N ALA A 753 10.33 52.00 -48.58
CA ALA A 753 11.07 53.04 -47.85
C ALA A 753 11.98 52.44 -46.75
N ASP A 754 11.51 51.41 -46.05
CA ASP A 754 12.33 50.65 -45.09
C ASP A 754 13.47 49.92 -45.81
N ALA A 755 13.17 49.22 -46.89
CA ALA A 755 14.14 48.48 -47.68
C ALA A 755 15.29 49.36 -48.24
N LEU A 756 15.00 50.62 -48.60
CA LEU A 756 15.99 51.59 -49.07
C LEU A 756 16.90 52.13 -47.95
N VAL A 757 16.47 52.08 -46.69
CA VAL A 757 17.29 52.44 -45.52
C VAL A 757 18.12 51.25 -45.06
N ASP A 758 17.52 50.06 -45.08
CA ASP A 758 18.13 48.84 -44.55
C ASP A 758 19.17 48.21 -45.51
N GLY A 759 19.18 48.58 -46.81
CA GLY A 759 20.20 48.16 -47.75
C GLY A 759 19.88 48.37 -49.23
N ALA A 760 20.49 47.55 -50.09
CA ALA A 760 20.16 47.51 -51.51
C ALA A 760 18.81 46.80 -51.73
N LEU A 761 17.97 47.34 -52.61
CA LEU A 761 16.71 46.69 -52.99
C LEU A 761 16.99 45.31 -53.60
N VAL A 762 16.43 44.28 -52.98
CA VAL A 762 16.39 42.91 -53.49
C VAL A 762 14.95 42.48 -53.73
N ARG A 763 14.78 41.46 -54.57
CA ARG A 763 13.46 40.88 -54.89
C ARG A 763 13.07 39.69 -54.02
N SER A 764 13.90 39.28 -53.06
CA SER A 764 13.57 38.20 -52.14
C SER A 764 14.03 38.49 -50.71
N TYR A 765 13.09 38.42 -49.78
CA TYR A 765 13.31 38.63 -48.35
C TYR A 765 12.91 37.38 -47.58
N ARG A 766 13.66 37.06 -46.53
CA ARG A 766 13.30 36.03 -45.55
C ARG A 766 12.84 36.73 -44.28
N VAL A 767 11.54 36.63 -44.01
CA VAL A 767 10.89 37.17 -42.81
C VAL A 767 10.95 36.09 -41.73
N GLU A 768 11.46 36.44 -40.55
CA GLU A 768 11.48 35.58 -39.37
C GLU A 768 10.54 36.15 -38.29
N VAL A 769 9.82 35.27 -37.60
CA VAL A 769 9.02 35.58 -36.40
C VAL A 769 9.49 34.69 -35.26
N ILE A 770 9.76 35.30 -34.12
CA ILE A 770 10.24 34.65 -32.89
C ILE A 770 9.30 35.06 -31.75
N GLU A 771 8.41 34.17 -31.35
CA GLU A 771 7.53 34.36 -30.19
C GLU A 771 8.36 34.36 -28.89
N ARG A 772 7.98 35.19 -27.90
CA ARG A 772 8.75 35.35 -26.65
C ARG A 772 7.85 35.55 -25.44
N ASN A 773 8.32 35.11 -24.28
CA ASN A 773 7.80 35.47 -22.96
C ASN A 773 8.95 35.52 -21.93
N SER A 774 8.63 35.62 -20.63
CA SER A 774 9.64 35.68 -19.56
C SER A 774 10.48 34.41 -19.37
N ALA A 775 10.09 33.27 -19.96
CA ALA A 775 10.86 32.04 -19.96
C ALA A 775 11.83 31.91 -21.16
N GLY A 776 11.67 32.75 -22.20
CA GLY A 776 12.59 32.81 -23.33
C GLY A 776 11.91 32.93 -24.69
N ASN A 777 12.68 32.61 -25.73
CA ASN A 777 12.30 32.72 -27.14
C ASN A 777 11.93 31.35 -27.73
N ALA A 778 10.85 31.30 -28.51
CA ALA A 778 10.47 30.12 -29.30
C ALA A 778 11.44 29.87 -30.46
N ALA A 779 11.24 28.72 -31.13
CA ALA A 779 11.86 28.46 -32.42
C ALA A 779 11.43 29.50 -33.48
N VAL A 780 12.32 29.78 -34.43
CA VAL A 780 12.10 30.75 -35.50
C VAL A 780 11.12 30.19 -36.54
N THR A 781 9.95 30.80 -36.70
CA THR A 781 9.11 30.60 -37.90
C THR A 781 9.61 31.52 -38.99
N ALA A 782 9.78 31.04 -40.23
CA ALA A 782 10.26 31.89 -41.32
C ALA A 782 9.52 31.66 -42.64
N LEU A 783 9.38 32.74 -43.40
CA LEU A 783 8.76 32.76 -44.73
C LEU A 783 9.68 33.50 -45.70
N VAL A 784 9.91 32.93 -46.88
CA VAL A 784 10.55 33.64 -47.98
C VAL A 784 9.46 34.30 -48.82
N VAL A 785 9.52 35.62 -48.95
CA VAL A 785 8.64 36.41 -49.82
C VAL A 785 9.44 36.89 -51.03
N ILE A 786 8.86 36.79 -52.22
CA ILE A 786 9.54 37.05 -53.50
C ILE A 786 8.65 37.99 -54.32
N ASN A 787 9.20 39.12 -54.79
CA ASN A 787 8.61 39.86 -55.88
C ASN A 787 9.11 39.23 -57.19
N THR A 788 8.19 38.69 -57.98
CA THR A 788 8.50 38.13 -59.30
C THR A 788 8.72 39.22 -60.32
N ALA A 789 9.86 39.18 -61.02
CA ALA A 789 10.14 40.05 -62.15
C ALA A 789 8.95 40.09 -63.14
N PRO A 790 8.54 41.28 -63.63
CA PRO A 790 7.53 41.41 -64.68
C PRO A 790 7.80 40.45 -65.85
N PRO A 791 6.77 39.80 -66.41
CA PRO A 791 6.96 38.86 -67.51
C PRO A 791 7.48 39.57 -68.76
N ALA A 792 8.13 38.81 -69.63
CA ALA A 792 8.64 39.33 -70.89
C ALA A 792 7.51 39.96 -71.73
N VAL A 793 7.72 41.20 -72.16
CA VAL A 793 6.71 41.97 -72.90
C VAL A 793 6.48 41.39 -74.30
N SER A 794 5.22 41.41 -74.74
CA SER A 794 4.81 40.97 -76.07
C SER A 794 4.70 42.15 -77.05
N GLY A 795 4.54 41.86 -78.34
CA GLY A 795 4.27 42.88 -79.36
C GLY A 795 5.41 43.89 -79.54
N VAL A 796 6.66 43.51 -79.27
CA VAL A 796 7.82 44.39 -79.45
C VAL A 796 7.96 44.77 -80.93
N ALA A 797 8.01 46.07 -81.21
CA ALA A 797 8.11 46.63 -82.55
C ALA A 797 9.13 47.78 -82.59
N ALA A 798 9.70 48.00 -83.78
CA ALA A 798 10.61 49.11 -84.05
C ALA A 798 10.31 49.68 -85.44
N THR A 799 9.89 50.95 -85.51
CA THR A 799 9.64 51.66 -86.76
C THR A 799 10.71 52.72 -86.97
N VAL A 800 11.52 52.53 -88.01
CA VAL A 800 12.65 53.40 -88.36
C VAL A 800 12.18 54.67 -89.06
N THR A 801 12.82 55.80 -88.76
CA THR A 801 12.70 57.06 -89.50
C THR A 801 14.07 57.75 -89.50
N GLY A 802 14.85 57.51 -90.56
CA GLY A 802 16.26 57.91 -90.60
C GLY A 802 17.08 57.25 -89.49
N THR A 803 17.97 57.99 -88.84
CA THR A 803 18.85 57.52 -87.76
C THR A 803 18.15 57.34 -86.39
N THR A 804 16.82 57.23 -86.38
CA THR A 804 15.98 57.07 -85.19
C THR A 804 15.03 55.90 -85.34
N ALA A 805 14.93 55.06 -84.30
CA ALA A 805 13.94 54.00 -84.21
C ALA A 805 12.89 54.35 -83.14
N ASN A 806 11.63 54.45 -83.56
CA ASN A 806 10.49 54.51 -82.64
C ASN A 806 10.19 53.09 -82.17
N VAL A 807 10.42 52.80 -80.90
CA VAL A 807 10.25 51.45 -80.32
C VAL A 807 9.01 51.39 -79.45
N SER A 808 8.31 50.26 -79.48
CA SER A 808 7.13 50.02 -78.66
C SER A 808 6.99 48.56 -78.27
N CYS A 809 6.15 48.28 -77.28
CA CYS A 809 5.68 46.95 -76.92
C CYS A 809 4.22 47.02 -76.43
N SER A 810 3.60 45.87 -76.19
CA SER A 810 2.35 45.80 -75.43
C SER A 810 2.59 46.09 -73.95
N THR A 811 1.57 46.63 -73.26
CA THR A 811 1.58 46.85 -71.81
C THR A 811 1.86 45.52 -71.08
N SER A 812 2.70 45.56 -70.05
CA SER A 812 2.96 44.38 -69.21
C SER A 812 1.70 43.94 -68.47
N SER A 813 1.55 42.64 -68.25
CA SER A 813 0.50 42.07 -67.41
C SER A 813 0.85 42.05 -65.92
N ALA A 814 2.05 42.49 -65.52
CA ALA A 814 2.42 42.62 -64.11
C ALA A 814 1.69 43.80 -63.46
N PRO A 815 0.95 43.60 -62.35
CA PRO A 815 0.22 44.68 -61.67
C PRO A 815 1.10 45.82 -61.14
N ASP A 816 2.41 45.59 -60.97
CA ASP A 816 3.39 46.52 -60.41
C ASP A 816 4.39 47.10 -61.42
N ALA A 817 4.14 46.92 -62.72
CA ALA A 817 4.99 47.44 -63.78
C ALA A 817 5.13 48.97 -63.70
N ALA A 818 6.35 49.44 -63.44
CA ALA A 818 6.71 50.85 -63.27
C ALA A 818 7.28 51.49 -64.54
N GLY A 819 7.70 50.68 -65.52
CA GLY A 819 8.15 51.15 -66.82
C GLY A 819 8.75 50.07 -67.70
N TYR A 820 9.36 50.51 -68.80
CA TYR A 820 9.85 49.68 -69.89
C TYR A 820 11.29 50.07 -70.25
N MET A 821 12.09 49.08 -70.61
CA MET A 821 13.48 49.23 -71.02
C MET A 821 13.71 48.53 -72.36
N TYR A 822 14.36 49.24 -73.29
CA TYR A 822 14.75 48.72 -74.60
C TYR A 822 16.27 48.73 -74.71
N VAL A 823 16.86 47.56 -74.95
CA VAL A 823 18.30 47.37 -75.12
C VAL A 823 18.54 46.91 -76.56
N TYR A 824 19.53 47.52 -77.23
CA TYR A 824 19.89 47.20 -78.61
C TYR A 824 21.38 46.87 -78.77
N SER A 825 21.71 46.11 -79.81
CA SER A 825 23.08 45.75 -80.19
C SER A 825 23.17 45.48 -81.70
N THR A 826 24.35 45.64 -82.28
CA THR A 826 24.65 45.16 -83.65
C THR A 826 25.01 43.67 -83.68
N VAL A 827 25.22 43.04 -82.51
CA VAL A 827 25.57 41.63 -82.39
C VAL A 827 24.30 40.78 -82.30
N SER A 828 24.14 39.85 -83.25
CA SER A 828 23.04 38.89 -83.23
C SER A 828 23.08 38.01 -81.98
N GLY A 829 21.92 37.75 -81.39
CA GLY A 829 21.79 36.87 -80.22
C GLY A 829 22.34 37.43 -78.90
N PHE A 830 22.72 38.71 -78.83
CA PHE A 830 23.28 39.31 -77.61
C PHE A 830 22.37 39.11 -76.37
N ASP A 831 23.03 39.01 -75.21
CA ASP A 831 22.37 38.91 -73.91
C ASP A 831 22.15 40.33 -73.34
N PRO A 832 20.90 40.81 -73.22
CA PRO A 832 20.58 42.16 -72.75
C PRO A 832 20.81 42.34 -71.24
N THR A 833 20.98 41.25 -70.49
CA THR A 833 21.21 41.29 -69.05
C THR A 833 22.61 41.80 -68.70
N ILE A 834 23.58 41.58 -69.61
CA ILE A 834 25.00 41.89 -69.44
C ILE A 834 25.63 42.70 -70.59
N SER A 835 24.96 42.82 -71.75
CA SER A 835 25.51 43.47 -72.95
C SER A 835 24.48 44.32 -73.70
N GLY A 836 24.96 45.11 -74.68
CA GLY A 836 24.13 46.03 -75.46
C GLY A 836 23.88 47.39 -74.78
N THR A 837 23.33 48.33 -75.55
CA THR A 837 23.10 49.72 -75.15
C THR A 837 21.62 49.92 -74.82
N VAL A 838 21.30 50.58 -73.69
CA VAL A 838 19.92 51.01 -73.40
C VAL A 838 19.59 52.16 -74.33
N GLY A 839 18.62 51.97 -75.22
CA GLY A 839 18.14 52.99 -76.14
C GLY A 839 16.96 53.80 -75.57
N TYR A 840 16.15 53.19 -74.71
CA TYR A 840 15.08 53.87 -73.97
C TYR A 840 14.85 53.19 -72.61
N GLN A 841 14.60 53.99 -71.58
CA GLN A 841 14.08 53.54 -70.30
C GLN A 841 13.10 54.59 -69.75
N GLY A 842 11.86 54.20 -69.46
CA GLY A 842 10.85 55.11 -68.94
C GLY A 842 9.48 54.45 -68.74
N ALA A 843 8.52 55.21 -68.18
CA ALA A 843 7.19 54.69 -67.83
C ALA A 843 6.29 54.34 -69.03
N SER A 844 6.56 54.91 -70.21
CA SER A 844 5.77 54.68 -71.43
C SER A 844 6.13 53.35 -72.11
N VAL A 845 5.11 52.67 -72.64
CA VAL A 845 5.26 51.49 -73.52
C VAL A 845 5.89 51.81 -74.87
N ALA A 846 6.16 53.07 -75.18
CA ALA A 846 6.82 53.53 -76.40
C ALA A 846 7.85 54.62 -76.13
N GLY A 847 8.94 54.61 -76.89
CA GLY A 847 10.06 55.53 -76.78
C GLY A 847 10.85 55.66 -78.09
N GLN A 848 11.90 56.50 -78.09
CA GLN A 848 12.75 56.74 -79.26
C GLN A 848 14.20 56.39 -78.95
N ILE A 849 14.82 55.61 -79.85
CA ILE A 849 16.26 55.34 -79.86
C ILE A 849 16.87 56.20 -80.97
N THR A 850 17.69 57.19 -80.61
CA THR A 850 18.30 58.15 -81.55
C THR A 850 19.78 57.89 -81.75
N GLY A 851 20.35 58.33 -82.87
CA GLY A 851 21.80 58.27 -83.12
C GLY A 851 22.29 56.92 -83.67
N LEU A 852 21.41 56.20 -84.35
CA LEU A 852 21.72 54.92 -85.00
C LEU A 852 22.42 55.14 -86.35
N ALA A 853 23.30 54.22 -86.74
CA ALA A 853 24.11 54.36 -87.95
C ALA A 853 23.33 53.94 -89.22
N PRO A 854 23.29 54.78 -90.28
CA PRO A 854 22.60 54.42 -91.53
C PRO A 854 23.09 53.10 -92.13
N GLY A 855 22.18 52.32 -92.71
CA GLY A 855 22.44 51.01 -93.31
C GLY A 855 22.75 49.87 -92.32
N THR A 856 22.70 50.12 -91.02
CA THR A 856 23.13 49.15 -89.99
C THR A 856 21.97 48.34 -89.44
N THR A 857 22.14 47.02 -89.38
CA THR A 857 21.18 46.11 -88.74
C THR A 857 21.41 46.05 -87.23
N TYR A 858 20.33 46.24 -86.48
CA TYR A 858 20.29 46.19 -85.03
C TYR A 858 19.31 45.11 -84.55
N TYR A 859 19.67 44.49 -83.43
CA TYR A 859 18.85 43.56 -82.68
C TYR A 859 18.34 44.27 -81.43
N LEU A 860 17.03 44.26 -81.21
CA LEU A 860 16.36 44.93 -80.10
C LEU A 860 15.72 43.90 -79.17
N ARG A 861 15.86 44.09 -77.86
CA ARG A 861 15.07 43.38 -76.84
C ARG A 861 14.44 44.39 -75.89
N ALA A 862 13.20 44.12 -75.50
CA ALA A 862 12.45 44.93 -74.55
C ALA A 862 12.12 44.15 -73.28
N ALA A 863 12.04 44.81 -72.14
CA ALA A 863 11.55 44.26 -70.88
C ALA A 863 10.71 45.30 -70.13
N ALA A 864 9.76 44.85 -69.32
CA ALA A 864 9.16 45.68 -68.28
C ALA A 864 10.00 45.61 -67.00
N TYR A 865 9.97 46.67 -66.20
CA TYR A 865 10.54 46.73 -64.87
C TYR A 865 9.51 47.24 -63.85
N ASP A 866 9.69 46.88 -62.59
CA ASP A 866 8.79 47.19 -61.48
C ASP A 866 9.38 48.29 -60.56
N THR A 867 8.65 48.62 -59.49
CA THR A 867 9.13 49.63 -58.51
C THR A 867 10.31 49.13 -57.65
N TRP A 868 10.55 47.83 -57.59
CA TRP A 868 11.58 47.19 -56.76
C TRP A 868 12.94 47.05 -57.46
N SER A 869 12.97 46.90 -58.78
CA SER A 869 14.21 46.91 -59.56
C SER A 869 14.02 47.20 -61.06
N SER A 870 14.92 48.04 -61.59
CA SER A 870 15.15 48.24 -63.03
C SER A 870 16.52 47.72 -63.49
N VAL A 871 17.19 46.90 -62.68
CA VAL A 871 18.52 46.34 -63.00
C VAL A 871 18.40 45.25 -64.06
N ARG A 872 19.10 45.41 -65.20
CA ARG A 872 18.97 44.53 -66.38
C ARG A 872 19.05 43.04 -66.08
N SER A 873 19.97 42.63 -65.20
CA SER A 873 20.16 41.23 -64.80
C SER A 873 19.02 40.61 -64.01
N GLN A 874 17.99 41.40 -63.69
CA GLN A 874 16.78 40.96 -63.01
C GLN A 874 15.54 41.08 -63.92
N LEU A 875 15.65 41.59 -65.14
CA LEU A 875 14.49 41.80 -66.02
C LEU A 875 14.28 40.65 -67.01
N ASN A 876 13.02 40.27 -67.24
CA ASN A 876 12.68 39.29 -68.28
C ASN A 876 12.60 39.98 -69.64
N PHE A 877 13.63 39.80 -70.46
CA PHE A 877 13.66 40.36 -71.81
C PHE A 877 12.91 39.47 -72.83
N ALA A 878 12.14 40.13 -73.69
CA ALA A 878 11.52 39.53 -74.85
C ALA A 878 12.55 38.90 -75.82
N PRO A 879 12.09 37.98 -76.71
CA PRO A 879 12.87 37.57 -77.88
C PRO A 879 13.34 38.78 -78.68
N ALA A 880 14.52 38.67 -79.29
CA ALA A 880 15.07 39.77 -80.07
C ALA A 880 14.29 39.98 -81.37
N ILE A 881 13.90 41.21 -81.67
CA ILE A 881 13.46 41.62 -83.01
C ILE A 881 14.63 42.24 -83.77
N THR A 882 14.58 42.19 -85.10
CA THR A 882 15.62 42.76 -85.98
C THR A 882 15.05 43.96 -86.72
N PHE A 883 15.81 45.05 -86.80
CA PHE A 883 15.47 46.21 -87.62
C PHE A 883 16.75 46.82 -88.22
N THR A 884 16.64 47.52 -89.35
CA THR A 884 17.78 48.13 -90.06
C THR A 884 17.48 49.60 -90.29
N THR A 885 18.42 50.48 -89.97
CA THR A 885 18.29 51.95 -90.09
C THR A 885 18.79 52.53 -91.40
#